data_AF-H3H4V5-F1
#
_entry.id   AF-H3H4V5-F1
#
_cell.length_a   1.000
_cell.length_b   1.000
_cell.length_c   1.000
_cell.angle_alpha   90.00
_cell.angle_beta   90.00
_cell.angle_gamma   90.00
#
_symmetry.space_group_name_H-M   'P 1'
#
loop_
_entity.id
_entity.type
_entity.pdbx_description
1 polymer ?
#
loop_
_entity_poly.entity_id
_entity_poly.type
_entity_poly.pdbx_seq_one_letter_code
_entity_poly.pdbx_strand_id
1 'polypeptide(L)'
;MLSYSRHAGVIVGSFVAMVLTQNSIASAASVVTGTPTGFAAGTTGGGDVEPVYPTTIEELSTYLSDDEPRVIVLKQEFNFIDSEGSTTEDGCRGKNNLDCIAKKNGFQGQDTIQTSFSTCDGTTIEVTYDKAAKTPLKVASNKTLVGEGTSGVLTGKGIEIKGNNVIVQNIHITNLNPHVVWGGDAIGISGDDDVIPTGIWIDHVKVTSVGRQMIVVNFSGALGVTVSNSDFDGTTKYSSSCDGHHYWGFIVTGAKTEVTLVGNAIHGMSGRSPKIGGSEDNVIAVHAVNNYVYDNTGHAFDVSQRGYVLAEGNYFDSVKTPNQPDPDGNLFVPAAAGDCQATIGRDCELNVLTDSGTFSSNLEDAAKTQISTYKTQIGGLTVTGASKLSVASDNFGVGALDTNSVAQASGSGGVVATSTDSSAATQGTEAPSVTAAAQETSTPVTTALPSTDSSASAATDASSAHESASTEATEVPAMSGSGSEATESPTPATTDTPATTEAPSTEAPSATGQIQTSTSTSSSSSVVGSATGFAAGTTGGGNTEPVFPTTIKELGTYLSDDEPRVVVLKQEFDFIDSEGSTTEKGCRGKNSLDCLAKKNGFQGQDTIQTDFSKCDGTVMDVTYDKAAITPMTIGSNKTLIGEGTKGVLNGKGILIKGNNVIIQNIHITNLNPHLVWGGDAIGISGDNDAVPTGIWIDHVKVSSIGRQMVVTHFSGASGVTISNSDFDGNTKFSSSCDGRHYWGFLILGKTTEMSLLGNFVHMTSGRSPKIGGTAGDVSVVHAANNYFDDNTGHAFDVATGGYVLAEGNYFDSVKTPNQPDPEGNIFVPAAAGDCQASIGRDCEVNVLTDSGTFASNSEDAATQQIGAFKTQIGGTKVAAAAQVSAATGNFGVGELGSDSVTQQATTTGSSDTQGAMAPTATQSTQETTAPTTTGSSS
;
A
#
# COMPACT_ATOMS: atom_id res chain seq x y z
N MET A 1 -73.11 -40.97 -8.57
CA MET A 1 -73.56 -41.30 -7.19
C MET A 1 -72.83 -40.37 -6.23
N LEU A 2 -73.39 -40.06 -5.05
CA LEU A 2 -72.73 -39.42 -3.89
C LEU A 2 -71.98 -38.10 -4.21
N SER A 3 -72.46 -36.88 -3.88
CA SER A 3 -73.06 -36.37 -2.63
C SER A 3 -72.17 -36.54 -1.40
N TYR A 4 -71.67 -35.43 -0.86
CA TYR A 4 -71.98 -34.98 0.51
C TYR A 4 -71.88 -33.44 0.62
N SER A 5 -72.18 -32.85 1.78
CA SER A 5 -72.53 -31.42 1.88
C SER A 5 -72.30 -30.82 3.29
N ARG A 6 -72.30 -29.47 3.36
CA ARG A 6 -72.64 -28.56 4.49
C ARG A 6 -71.52 -27.76 5.21
N HIS A 7 -71.67 -26.42 5.05
CA HIS A 7 -71.83 -25.39 6.09
C HIS A 7 -70.61 -24.78 6.84
N ALA A 8 -70.35 -23.52 6.46
CA ALA A 8 -70.52 -22.29 7.28
C ALA A 8 -69.57 -21.98 8.47
N GLY A 9 -68.98 -20.79 8.38
CA GLY A 9 -68.38 -20.02 9.48
C GLY A 9 -67.95 -18.63 8.97
N VAL A 10 -68.42 -17.55 9.59
CA VAL A 10 -68.11 -16.16 9.21
C VAL A 10 -67.55 -15.42 10.41
N ILE A 11 -66.36 -14.84 10.27
CA ILE A 11 -65.84 -13.75 11.11
C ILE A 11 -65.21 -12.70 10.18
N VAL A 12 -65.32 -11.43 10.55
CA VAL A 12 -64.88 -10.26 9.77
C VAL A 12 -63.51 -9.79 10.27
N GLY A 13 -62.64 -9.35 9.36
CA GLY A 13 -61.41 -8.64 9.67
C GLY A 13 -60.93 -7.84 8.45
N SER A 14 -61.12 -6.52 8.48
CA SER A 14 -60.66 -5.62 7.41
C SER A 14 -59.30 -5.03 7.75
N PHE A 15 -58.38 -5.05 6.79
CA PHE A 15 -57.24 -4.12 6.75
C PHE A 15 -57.00 -3.67 5.30
N VAL A 16 -56.48 -2.45 5.15
CA VAL A 16 -56.24 -1.79 3.86
C VAL A 16 -54.78 -1.38 3.81
N ALA A 17 -54.12 -1.59 2.66
CA ALA A 17 -52.83 -1.00 2.33
C ALA A 17 -52.86 -0.59 0.84
N MET A 18 -52.23 0.55 0.51
CA MET A 18 -52.11 1.05 -0.85
C MET A 18 -50.84 0.55 -1.54
N VAL A 19 -50.90 0.49 -2.87
CA VAL A 19 -49.72 0.41 -3.74
C VAL A 19 -49.06 1.79 -3.83
N LEU A 20 -47.73 1.85 -3.82
CA LEU A 20 -46.96 2.88 -4.54
C LEU A 20 -45.54 2.38 -4.82
N THR A 21 -44.98 2.82 -5.95
CA THR A 21 -43.69 2.39 -6.50
C THR A 21 -42.58 3.40 -6.20
N GLN A 22 -41.35 2.93 -5.97
CA GLN A 22 -40.15 3.77 -5.96
C GLN A 22 -39.33 3.56 -7.24
N ASN A 23 -38.87 4.66 -7.82
CA ASN A 23 -37.73 4.64 -8.74
C ASN A 23 -36.47 4.87 -7.90
N SER A 24 -35.45 4.03 -8.06
CA SER A 24 -34.10 4.30 -7.59
C SER A 24 -33.36 5.22 -8.56
N ILE A 25 -32.39 6.00 -8.04
CA ILE A 25 -31.44 6.79 -8.81
C ILE A 25 -30.05 6.31 -8.40
N ALA A 26 -29.21 5.97 -9.37
CA ALA A 26 -27.87 5.47 -9.11
C ALA A 26 -26.84 6.60 -9.17
N SER A 27 -26.09 6.78 -8.08
CA SER A 27 -24.79 7.45 -8.07
C SER A 27 -23.71 6.51 -8.66
N ALA A 28 -22.54 7.05 -9.03
CA ALA A 28 -21.52 6.36 -9.81
C ALA A 28 -20.24 6.07 -9.00
N ALA A 29 -19.27 5.43 -9.65
CA ALA A 29 -17.97 5.13 -9.07
C ALA A 29 -17.03 6.34 -9.02
N SER A 30 -16.26 6.45 -7.93
CA SER A 30 -14.91 6.97 -8.07
C SER A 30 -14.12 6.08 -9.05
N VAL A 31 -13.26 6.73 -9.82
CA VAL A 31 -12.44 6.16 -10.89
C VAL A 31 -10.95 6.30 -10.59
N VAL A 32 -10.63 6.75 -9.38
CA VAL A 32 -9.28 6.89 -8.84
C VAL A 32 -8.97 5.65 -8.02
N THR A 33 -7.84 5.00 -8.26
CA THR A 33 -7.42 3.81 -7.51
C THR A 33 -6.57 4.23 -6.32
N GLY A 34 -7.13 4.20 -5.11
CA GLY A 34 -6.43 4.54 -3.87
C GLY A 34 -6.49 6.04 -3.51
N THR A 35 -5.58 6.54 -2.68
CA THR A 35 -5.68 7.89 -2.08
C THR A 35 -4.32 8.57 -1.92
N PRO A 36 -4.30 9.91 -1.94
CA PRO A 36 -3.16 10.70 -1.51
C PRO A 36 -2.64 10.31 -0.13
N THR A 37 -1.31 10.37 0.00
CA THR A 37 -0.63 9.74 1.13
C THR A 37 0.56 10.60 1.55
N GLY A 38 0.72 10.82 2.87
CA GLY A 38 1.79 11.66 3.42
C GLY A 38 1.40 13.11 3.37
N PHE A 39 2.16 13.94 2.66
CA PHE A 39 1.88 15.37 2.61
C PHE A 39 0.52 15.70 1.97
N ALA A 40 0.13 15.05 0.87
CA ALA A 40 -1.16 15.31 0.22
C ALA A 40 -2.37 14.60 0.85
N ALA A 41 -2.20 13.87 1.97
CA ALA A 41 -3.31 13.14 2.62
C ALA A 41 -4.50 14.08 2.91
N GLY A 42 -5.72 13.67 2.50
CA GLY A 42 -6.89 14.56 2.46
C GLY A 42 -6.97 15.41 1.18
N THR A 43 -6.64 14.84 0.03
CA THR A 43 -6.97 15.42 -1.29
C THR A 43 -8.04 14.55 -1.97
N THR A 44 -9.11 15.16 -2.46
CA THR A 44 -10.28 14.50 -3.08
C THR A 44 -10.44 14.81 -4.57
N GLY A 45 -9.66 15.74 -5.11
CA GLY A 45 -9.70 16.10 -6.53
C GLY A 45 -11.08 16.63 -6.93
N GLY A 46 -11.70 16.01 -7.92
CA GLY A 46 -13.06 16.34 -8.36
C GLY A 46 -14.19 15.94 -7.40
N GLY A 47 -13.92 15.06 -6.41
CA GLY A 47 -14.97 14.37 -5.64
C GLY A 47 -15.86 13.48 -6.52
N ASP A 48 -16.99 13.02 -5.99
CA ASP A 48 -17.90 12.05 -6.64
C ASP A 48 -18.77 12.61 -7.80
N VAL A 49 -18.30 13.63 -8.53
CA VAL A 49 -19.05 14.16 -9.69
C VAL A 49 -19.06 13.16 -10.85
N GLU A 50 -20.16 13.11 -11.60
CA GLU A 50 -20.33 12.16 -12.72
C GLU A 50 -19.15 12.26 -13.72
N PRO A 51 -18.42 11.15 -13.98
CA PRO A 51 -17.24 11.19 -14.83
C PRO A 51 -17.51 11.71 -16.25
N VAL A 52 -16.75 12.72 -16.68
CA VAL A 52 -16.75 13.19 -18.06
C VAL A 52 -15.66 12.49 -18.87
N TYR A 53 -16.04 12.08 -20.08
CA TYR A 53 -15.18 11.35 -21.02
C TYR A 53 -14.91 12.24 -22.24
N PRO A 54 -13.88 13.12 -22.20
CA PRO A 54 -13.57 13.97 -23.33
C PRO A 54 -13.22 13.14 -24.57
N THR A 55 -13.58 13.65 -25.74
CA THR A 55 -13.32 13.05 -27.05
C THR A 55 -12.38 13.91 -27.91
N THR A 56 -12.24 15.20 -27.59
CA THR A 56 -11.29 16.13 -28.24
C THR A 56 -10.38 16.84 -27.24
N ILE A 57 -9.31 17.44 -27.76
CA ILE A 57 -8.35 18.23 -26.97
C ILE A 57 -8.98 19.51 -26.38
N GLU A 58 -9.99 20.07 -27.04
CA GLU A 58 -10.76 21.22 -26.57
C GLU A 58 -11.69 20.86 -25.41
N GLU A 59 -12.34 19.69 -25.46
CA GLU A 59 -13.18 19.17 -24.38
C GLU A 59 -12.32 18.91 -23.13
N LEU A 60 -11.18 18.21 -23.30
CA LEU A 60 -10.22 17.97 -22.22
C LEU A 60 -9.70 19.29 -21.61
N SER A 61 -9.30 20.26 -22.45
CA SER A 61 -8.85 21.56 -21.98
C SER A 61 -9.95 22.37 -21.28
N THR A 62 -11.21 22.18 -21.65
CA THR A 62 -12.36 22.84 -21.00
C THR A 62 -12.60 22.26 -19.62
N TYR A 63 -12.73 20.92 -19.52
CA TYR A 63 -12.98 20.27 -18.24
C TYR A 63 -11.83 20.42 -17.23
N LEU A 64 -10.57 20.52 -17.68
CA LEU A 64 -9.46 20.80 -16.75
C LEU A 64 -9.46 22.23 -16.21
N SER A 65 -9.99 23.21 -16.96
CA SER A 65 -9.83 24.63 -16.66
C SER A 65 -11.10 25.38 -16.22
N ASP A 66 -12.26 24.71 -16.17
CA ASP A 66 -13.49 25.30 -15.62
C ASP A 66 -13.52 25.34 -14.08
N ASP A 67 -14.40 26.17 -13.51
CA ASP A 67 -14.52 26.37 -12.06
C ASP A 67 -15.33 25.25 -11.35
N GLU A 68 -16.01 24.38 -12.13
CA GLU A 68 -16.81 23.27 -11.62
C GLU A 68 -15.89 22.13 -11.13
N PRO A 69 -16.23 21.38 -10.07
CA PRO A 69 -15.53 20.13 -9.77
C PRO A 69 -15.67 19.14 -10.94
N ARG A 70 -14.58 18.45 -11.31
CA ARG A 70 -14.58 17.49 -12.44
C ARG A 70 -13.82 16.21 -12.15
N VAL A 71 -14.41 15.08 -12.55
CA VAL A 71 -13.76 13.78 -12.74
C VAL A 71 -13.64 13.52 -14.23
N ILE A 72 -12.41 13.39 -14.73
CA ILE A 72 -12.09 13.41 -16.16
C ILE A 72 -11.35 12.11 -16.51
N VAL A 73 -11.98 11.24 -17.30
CA VAL A 73 -11.46 9.90 -17.61
C VAL A 73 -10.95 9.83 -19.05
N LEU A 74 -9.65 9.63 -19.21
CA LEU A 74 -8.96 9.51 -20.50
C LEU A 74 -9.01 8.06 -21.00
N LYS A 75 -9.90 7.80 -21.96
CA LYS A 75 -10.04 6.49 -22.64
C LYS A 75 -9.24 6.41 -23.96
N GLN A 76 -8.39 7.39 -24.26
CA GLN A 76 -7.65 7.52 -25.52
C GLN A 76 -6.44 8.46 -25.38
N GLU A 77 -5.54 8.42 -26.36
CA GLU A 77 -4.47 9.42 -26.53
C GLU A 77 -5.05 10.79 -26.95
N PHE A 78 -4.60 11.85 -26.28
CA PHE A 78 -4.81 13.24 -26.66
C PHE A 78 -3.50 13.82 -27.18
N ASN A 79 -3.40 13.94 -28.50
CA ASN A 79 -2.21 14.43 -29.17
C ASN A 79 -2.35 15.91 -29.54
N PHE A 80 -1.46 16.73 -28.99
CA PHE A 80 -1.40 18.19 -29.13
C PHE A 80 -0.30 18.64 -30.10
N ILE A 81 0.46 17.73 -30.72
CA ILE A 81 1.48 18.09 -31.71
C ILE A 81 0.81 18.79 -32.90
N ASP A 82 1.42 19.88 -33.35
CA ASP A 82 0.93 20.83 -34.34
C ASP A 82 -0.42 21.50 -34.02
N SER A 83 -1.06 21.25 -32.87
CA SER A 83 -2.40 21.82 -32.54
C SER A 83 -2.38 23.34 -32.37
N GLU A 84 -1.27 23.88 -31.88
CA GLU A 84 -0.96 25.32 -31.89
C GLU A 84 0.04 25.68 -33.00
N GLY A 85 0.66 24.69 -33.64
CA GLY A 85 1.72 24.80 -34.63
C GLY A 85 3.10 25.16 -34.05
N SER A 86 4.13 25.08 -34.87
CA SER A 86 5.50 25.44 -34.48
C SER A 86 5.75 26.94 -34.36
N THR A 87 6.82 27.33 -33.67
CA THR A 87 7.46 28.64 -33.76
C THR A 87 8.97 28.50 -33.91
N THR A 88 9.65 29.60 -34.25
CA THR A 88 11.11 29.70 -34.31
C THR A 88 11.53 31.03 -33.69
N GLU A 89 12.47 31.00 -32.75
CA GLU A 89 13.01 32.19 -32.08
C GLU A 89 14.49 32.01 -31.73
N ASP A 90 15.12 33.06 -31.19
CA ASP A 90 16.49 33.00 -30.70
C ASP A 90 16.65 31.97 -29.56
N GLY A 91 17.66 31.13 -29.69
CA GLY A 91 18.06 30.14 -28.71
C GLY A 91 19.58 30.07 -28.56
N CYS A 92 20.02 29.32 -27.57
CA CYS A 92 21.40 29.03 -27.31
C CYS A 92 21.72 27.56 -27.55
N ARG A 93 22.74 27.31 -28.38
CA ARG A 93 23.50 26.08 -28.35
C ARG A 93 24.66 26.25 -27.38
N GLY A 94 24.43 25.88 -26.12
CA GLY A 94 25.42 25.99 -25.05
C GLY A 94 26.69 25.19 -25.32
N LYS A 95 27.78 25.49 -24.62
CA LYS A 95 29.07 24.78 -24.80
C LYS A 95 28.94 23.27 -24.61
N ASN A 96 28.13 22.83 -23.64
CA ASN A 96 27.86 21.41 -23.42
C ASN A 96 27.26 20.70 -24.66
N ASN A 97 26.38 21.37 -25.41
CA ASN A 97 25.83 20.82 -26.66
C ASN A 97 26.85 20.89 -27.81
N LEU A 98 27.65 21.96 -27.90
CA LEU A 98 28.75 22.04 -28.89
C LEU A 98 29.76 20.89 -28.68
N ASP A 99 30.18 20.66 -27.44
CA ASP A 99 31.04 19.54 -27.05
C ASP A 99 30.35 18.19 -27.29
N CYS A 100 29.03 18.10 -27.11
CA CYS A 100 28.26 16.89 -27.41
C CYS A 100 28.29 16.52 -28.89
N ILE A 101 27.97 17.48 -29.75
CA ILE A 101 27.98 17.33 -31.21
C ILE A 101 29.41 16.98 -31.70
N ALA A 102 30.45 17.47 -31.01
CA ALA A 102 31.84 17.11 -31.29
C ALA A 102 32.19 15.66 -30.89
N LYS A 103 31.65 15.12 -29.78
CA LYS A 103 31.87 13.73 -29.32
C LYS A 103 31.35 12.68 -30.30
N LYS A 104 30.21 12.93 -30.97
CA LYS A 104 29.57 12.00 -31.93
C LYS A 104 29.29 10.60 -31.37
N ASN A 105 28.98 10.50 -30.08
CA ASN A 105 28.76 9.24 -29.36
C ASN A 105 27.37 8.62 -29.53
N GLY A 106 26.60 9.04 -30.53
CA GLY A 106 25.23 8.58 -30.82
C GLY A 106 24.14 9.49 -30.24
N PHE A 107 24.42 10.23 -29.17
CA PHE A 107 23.49 11.16 -28.54
C PHE A 107 23.57 12.57 -29.15
N GLN A 108 22.53 13.37 -28.89
CA GLN A 108 22.46 14.78 -29.23
C GLN A 108 22.31 15.58 -27.92
N GLY A 109 22.92 16.76 -27.84
CA GLY A 109 22.66 17.65 -26.72
C GLY A 109 21.36 18.43 -26.94
N GLN A 110 20.80 18.95 -25.86
CA GLN A 110 19.64 19.85 -25.95
C GLN A 110 20.10 21.28 -26.29
N ASP A 111 19.39 21.93 -27.20
CA ASP A 111 19.46 23.39 -27.34
C ASP A 111 18.56 24.05 -26.28
N THR A 112 18.63 25.36 -26.12
CA THR A 112 17.90 26.10 -25.07
C THR A 112 17.20 27.31 -25.69
N ILE A 113 15.91 27.54 -25.43
CA ILE A 113 15.25 28.81 -25.83
C ILE A 113 15.87 29.96 -25.04
N GLN A 114 16.23 31.06 -25.70
CA GLN A 114 16.99 32.12 -25.06
C GLN A 114 16.11 32.91 -24.08
N THR A 115 16.31 32.72 -22.78
CA THR A 115 15.59 33.48 -21.76
C THR A 115 16.22 34.85 -21.54
N SER A 116 15.41 35.82 -21.12
CA SER A 116 15.84 37.21 -20.85
C SER A 116 16.79 37.37 -19.65
N PHE A 117 16.84 36.35 -18.77
CA PHE A 117 17.66 36.32 -17.55
C PHE A 117 18.91 35.43 -17.69
N SER A 118 19.13 34.82 -18.85
CA SER A 118 20.35 34.09 -19.18
C SER A 118 21.08 34.78 -20.34
N THR A 119 22.35 34.42 -20.56
CA THR A 119 23.09 34.78 -21.77
C THR A 119 23.61 33.50 -22.41
N CYS A 120 23.64 33.45 -23.75
CA CYS A 120 24.14 32.26 -24.41
C CYS A 120 25.64 32.10 -24.17
N ASP A 121 26.03 30.99 -23.56
CA ASP A 121 27.43 30.70 -23.24
C ASP A 121 28.20 30.12 -24.43
N GLY A 122 27.50 29.56 -25.42
CA GLY A 122 28.05 28.91 -26.62
C GLY A 122 27.79 29.72 -27.89
N THR A 123 26.84 29.26 -28.72
CA THR A 123 26.47 29.89 -29.99
C THR A 123 24.97 30.19 -30.04
N THR A 124 24.61 31.45 -30.26
CA THR A 124 23.21 31.82 -30.57
C THR A 124 22.79 31.22 -31.90
N ILE A 125 21.61 30.61 -31.92
CA ILE A 125 21.01 29.91 -33.05
C ILE A 125 19.52 30.23 -33.10
N GLU A 126 18.86 29.98 -34.24
CA GLU A 126 17.40 29.84 -34.25
C GLU A 126 17.00 28.43 -33.76
N VAL A 127 15.99 28.35 -32.90
CA VAL A 127 15.44 27.08 -32.39
C VAL A 127 13.97 26.95 -32.78
N THR A 128 13.66 25.92 -33.57
CA THR A 128 12.28 25.57 -33.94
C THR A 128 11.72 24.52 -33.00
N TYR A 129 10.51 24.75 -32.48
CA TYR A 129 9.83 23.87 -31.54
C TYR A 129 8.30 24.01 -31.65
N ASP A 130 7.55 23.04 -31.10
CA ASP A 130 6.08 23.07 -31.06
C ASP A 130 5.56 23.98 -29.94
N LYS A 131 4.67 24.93 -30.23
CA LYS A 131 4.16 25.85 -29.21
C LYS A 131 3.29 25.14 -28.16
N ALA A 132 2.61 24.05 -28.49
CA ALA A 132 1.67 23.39 -27.58
C ALA A 132 2.35 22.92 -26.28
N ALA A 133 3.61 22.47 -26.32
CA ALA A 133 4.35 22.08 -25.13
C ALA A 133 4.76 23.26 -24.21
N LYS A 134 4.68 24.51 -24.69
CA LYS A 134 4.94 25.73 -23.90
C LYS A 134 3.73 26.20 -23.10
N THR A 135 2.54 25.77 -23.51
CA THR A 135 1.23 26.24 -23.04
C THR A 135 0.49 25.09 -22.33
N PRO A 136 0.96 24.66 -21.14
CA PRO A 136 0.40 23.50 -20.46
C PRO A 136 -1.10 23.65 -20.20
N LEU A 137 -1.81 22.51 -20.14
CA LEU A 137 -3.23 22.47 -19.77
C LEU A 137 -3.37 22.97 -18.33
N LYS A 138 -4.07 24.10 -18.16
CA LYS A 138 -4.39 24.61 -16.82
C LYS A 138 -5.33 23.63 -16.12
N VAL A 139 -4.93 23.16 -14.94
CA VAL A 139 -5.79 22.38 -14.04
C VAL A 139 -6.26 23.32 -12.93
N ALA A 140 -7.54 23.67 -12.96
CA ALA A 140 -8.21 24.48 -11.97
C ALA A 140 -8.41 23.72 -10.65
N SER A 141 -9.08 24.33 -9.66
CA SER A 141 -9.33 23.66 -8.38
C SER A 141 -10.35 22.53 -8.52
N ASN A 142 -10.29 21.56 -7.61
CA ASN A 142 -11.21 20.43 -7.52
C ASN A 142 -11.26 19.61 -8.82
N LYS A 143 -10.14 19.00 -9.20
CA LYS A 143 -10.01 18.23 -10.45
C LYS A 143 -9.42 16.85 -10.21
N THR A 144 -10.03 15.85 -10.81
CA THR A 144 -9.52 14.48 -10.94
C THR A 144 -9.29 14.21 -12.41
N LEU A 145 -8.05 13.88 -12.79
CA LEU A 145 -7.66 13.49 -14.14
C LEU A 145 -7.09 12.07 -14.08
N VAL A 146 -7.76 11.09 -14.70
CA VAL A 146 -7.36 9.67 -14.63
C VAL A 146 -7.38 8.99 -16.00
N GLY A 147 -6.45 8.08 -16.28
CA GLY A 147 -6.48 7.23 -17.47
C GLY A 147 -7.17 5.89 -17.25
N GLU A 148 -7.85 5.37 -18.27
CA GLU A 148 -8.41 4.01 -18.26
C GLU A 148 -7.44 3.00 -18.88
N GLY A 149 -6.92 2.08 -18.07
CA GLY A 149 -5.86 1.16 -18.50
C GLY A 149 -4.63 1.93 -18.99
N THR A 150 -3.94 1.41 -20.00
CA THR A 150 -2.82 2.10 -20.67
C THR A 150 -3.27 3.20 -21.65
N SER A 151 -4.55 3.61 -21.64
CA SER A 151 -5.13 4.43 -22.72
C SER A 151 -4.98 5.94 -22.50
N GLY A 152 -4.76 6.39 -21.26
CA GLY A 152 -4.68 7.80 -20.90
C GLY A 152 -3.33 8.43 -21.25
N VAL A 153 -3.16 8.90 -22.49
CA VAL A 153 -1.88 9.46 -22.97
C VAL A 153 -2.03 10.93 -23.35
N LEU A 154 -1.12 11.79 -22.88
CA LEU A 154 -0.99 13.19 -23.29
C LEU A 154 0.30 13.37 -24.10
N THR A 155 0.16 13.49 -25.43
CA THR A 155 1.29 13.63 -26.35
C THR A 155 1.47 15.09 -26.75
N GLY A 156 2.66 15.65 -26.57
CA GLY A 156 3.03 16.99 -27.04
C GLY A 156 2.63 18.17 -26.15
N LYS A 157 1.91 17.95 -25.04
CA LYS A 157 1.54 19.00 -24.06
C LYS A 157 1.50 18.42 -22.64
N GLY A 158 1.97 19.21 -21.67
CA GLY A 158 1.92 18.89 -20.23
C GLY A 158 0.75 19.57 -19.52
N ILE A 159 0.70 19.44 -18.19
CA ILE A 159 -0.32 20.04 -17.32
C ILE A 159 0.31 21.06 -16.35
N GLU A 160 -0.43 22.08 -15.96
CA GLU A 160 -0.03 23.06 -14.94
C GLU A 160 -1.17 23.22 -13.92
N ILE A 161 -0.94 22.70 -12.72
CA ILE A 161 -1.88 22.74 -11.61
C ILE A 161 -1.85 24.13 -10.99
N LYS A 162 -2.96 24.85 -11.18
CA LYS A 162 -3.24 26.20 -10.65
C LYS A 162 -4.07 26.17 -9.39
N GLY A 163 -4.98 25.21 -9.31
CA GLY A 163 -5.95 25.10 -8.22
C GLY A 163 -5.45 24.33 -7.01
N ASN A 164 -6.27 24.38 -5.97
CA ASN A 164 -6.20 23.49 -4.82
C ASN A 164 -6.98 22.20 -5.13
N ASN A 165 -6.70 21.13 -4.37
CA ASN A 165 -7.43 19.89 -4.40
C ASN A 165 -7.45 19.21 -5.79
N VAL A 166 -6.32 18.62 -6.18
CA VAL A 166 -6.14 18.03 -7.53
C VAL A 166 -5.51 16.63 -7.48
N ILE A 167 -6.11 15.70 -8.20
CA ILE A 167 -5.63 14.32 -8.40
C ILE A 167 -5.30 14.12 -9.89
N VAL A 168 -4.12 13.53 -10.16
CA VAL A 168 -3.65 13.15 -11.49
C VAL A 168 -3.15 11.71 -11.42
N GLN A 169 -3.79 10.76 -12.11
CA GLN A 169 -3.47 9.34 -11.95
C GLN A 169 -3.47 8.54 -13.27
N ASN A 170 -2.61 7.52 -13.39
CA ASN A 170 -2.62 6.56 -14.50
C ASN A 170 -2.57 7.22 -15.89
N ILE A 171 -1.77 8.28 -16.05
CA ILE A 171 -1.57 8.93 -17.35
C ILE A 171 -0.10 8.93 -17.79
N HIS A 172 0.13 8.88 -19.10
CA HIS A 172 1.45 8.99 -19.71
C HIS A 172 1.61 10.35 -20.38
N ILE A 173 2.52 11.19 -19.89
CA ILE A 173 2.83 12.50 -20.50
C ILE A 173 4.14 12.37 -21.30
N THR A 174 4.10 12.69 -22.60
CA THR A 174 5.21 12.37 -23.51
C THR A 174 5.44 13.33 -24.68
N ASN A 175 6.68 13.41 -25.15
CA ASN A 175 7.12 14.10 -26.36
C ASN A 175 6.95 15.64 -26.35
N LEU A 176 7.26 16.29 -25.22
CA LEU A 176 7.16 17.75 -25.04
C LEU A 176 8.46 18.45 -25.48
N ASN A 177 8.71 18.56 -26.79
CA ASN A 177 9.93 19.17 -27.35
C ASN A 177 11.25 18.65 -26.72
N PRO A 178 11.53 17.33 -26.69
CA PRO A 178 12.69 16.77 -25.98
C PRO A 178 14.05 17.35 -26.39
N HIS A 179 14.17 17.88 -27.62
CA HIS A 179 15.38 18.52 -28.14
C HIS A 179 15.70 19.90 -27.53
N VAL A 180 14.80 20.49 -26.73
CA VAL A 180 14.90 21.89 -26.30
C VAL A 180 14.61 22.10 -24.82
N VAL A 181 15.59 22.63 -24.09
CA VAL A 181 15.41 23.16 -22.72
C VAL A 181 14.52 24.40 -22.77
N TRP A 182 13.52 24.44 -21.88
CA TRP A 182 12.35 25.32 -21.92
C TRP A 182 11.34 25.03 -23.05
N GLY A 183 11.50 23.92 -23.79
CA GLY A 183 10.54 23.47 -24.81
C GLY A 183 9.20 22.99 -24.25
N GLY A 184 9.19 22.52 -22.99
CA GLY A 184 8.00 22.15 -22.22
C GLY A 184 8.37 21.45 -20.90
N ASP A 185 7.43 21.43 -19.95
CA ASP A 185 7.50 20.68 -18.68
C ASP A 185 6.28 19.76 -18.59
N ALA A 186 6.42 18.56 -18.00
CA ALA A 186 5.34 17.56 -17.99
C ALA A 186 4.23 17.90 -16.98
N ILE A 187 4.61 18.16 -15.72
CA ILE A 187 3.71 18.58 -14.65
C ILE A 187 4.28 19.81 -13.95
N GLY A 188 3.60 20.95 -14.08
CA GLY A 188 3.83 22.13 -13.27
C GLY A 188 2.85 22.23 -12.11
N ILE A 189 3.30 22.79 -10.99
CA ILE A 189 2.47 23.23 -9.87
C ILE A 189 2.79 24.68 -9.59
N SER A 190 1.81 25.58 -9.70
CA SER A 190 1.95 27.00 -9.40
C SER A 190 0.59 27.65 -9.17
N GLY A 191 0.33 28.16 -7.97
CA GLY A 191 -0.86 28.98 -7.75
C GLY A 191 -0.70 30.36 -8.35
N ASP A 192 -1.81 30.92 -8.82
CA ASP A 192 -1.90 32.29 -9.33
C ASP A 192 -2.06 33.30 -8.16
N ASP A 193 -1.71 34.57 -8.37
CA ASP A 193 -1.84 35.69 -7.39
C ASP A 193 -1.29 35.42 -5.96
N ASP A 194 -0.09 34.82 -5.87
CA ASP A 194 0.61 34.44 -4.63
C ASP A 194 -0.16 33.46 -3.71
N VAL A 195 -1.26 32.86 -4.20
CA VAL A 195 -1.93 31.75 -3.53
C VAL A 195 -1.03 30.51 -3.65
N ILE A 196 -0.84 29.80 -2.54
CA ILE A 196 -0.10 28.53 -2.53
C ILE A 196 -1.10 27.39 -2.79
N PRO A 197 -0.96 26.57 -3.85
CA PRO A 197 -1.79 25.39 -4.07
C PRO A 197 -1.69 24.42 -2.90
N THR A 198 -2.82 23.88 -2.46
CA THR A 198 -2.92 22.92 -1.36
C THR A 198 -3.60 21.64 -1.79
N GLY A 199 -3.02 20.48 -1.44
CA GLY A 199 -3.60 19.16 -1.69
C GLY A 199 -3.48 18.76 -3.16
N ILE A 200 -2.35 18.13 -3.51
CA ILE A 200 -2.06 17.69 -4.88
C ILE A 200 -1.48 16.28 -4.86
N TRP A 201 -2.12 15.36 -5.57
CA TRP A 201 -1.66 13.99 -5.72
C TRP A 201 -1.42 13.63 -7.20
N ILE A 202 -0.25 13.05 -7.45
CA ILE A 202 0.22 12.60 -8.76
C ILE A 202 0.61 11.14 -8.59
N ASP A 203 -0.04 10.20 -9.27
CA ASP A 203 0.10 8.76 -8.98
C ASP A 203 0.08 7.86 -10.22
N HIS A 204 0.88 6.78 -10.25
CA HIS A 204 0.97 5.88 -11.43
C HIS A 204 1.15 6.64 -12.76
N VAL A 205 1.84 7.78 -12.74
CA VAL A 205 2.11 8.58 -13.94
C VAL A 205 3.37 8.05 -14.62
N LYS A 206 3.36 7.96 -15.94
CA LYS A 206 4.59 7.78 -16.74
C LYS A 206 5.00 9.11 -17.36
N VAL A 207 6.29 9.47 -17.29
CA VAL A 207 6.83 10.65 -17.99
C VAL A 207 8.05 10.26 -18.81
N THR A 208 8.03 10.59 -20.11
CA THR A 208 9.12 10.29 -21.06
C THR A 208 9.36 11.45 -22.03
N SER A 209 10.59 11.62 -22.51
CA SER A 209 10.90 12.49 -23.67
C SER A 209 10.35 13.94 -23.55
N VAL A 210 10.68 14.63 -22.46
CA VAL A 210 10.30 16.02 -22.23
C VAL A 210 11.50 16.97 -22.36
N GLY A 211 11.28 18.20 -22.81
CA GLY A 211 12.35 19.17 -23.07
C GLY A 211 12.98 19.73 -21.78
N ARG A 212 12.19 19.90 -20.72
CA ARG A 212 12.65 20.37 -19.41
C ARG A 212 12.08 19.49 -18.29
N GLN A 213 11.47 20.03 -17.23
CA GLN A 213 11.18 19.27 -16.02
C GLN A 213 10.11 18.19 -16.25
N MET A 214 10.30 17.03 -15.63
CA MET A 214 9.21 16.06 -15.45
C MET A 214 8.21 16.60 -14.41
N ILE A 215 8.70 17.14 -13.28
CA ILE A 215 7.87 17.84 -12.28
C ILE A 215 8.53 19.16 -11.85
N VAL A 216 7.73 20.23 -11.74
CA VAL A 216 8.18 21.52 -11.20
C VAL A 216 7.16 22.13 -10.22
N VAL A 217 7.52 22.21 -8.93
CA VAL A 217 6.87 23.11 -7.97
C VAL A 217 7.53 24.48 -8.09
N ASN A 218 6.75 25.46 -8.56
CA ASN A 218 7.21 26.79 -8.94
C ASN A 218 7.28 27.75 -7.74
N PHE A 219 7.54 29.04 -7.97
CA PHE A 219 7.87 30.00 -6.91
C PHE A 219 6.76 30.32 -5.90
N SER A 220 5.47 30.14 -6.22
CA SER A 220 4.38 30.21 -5.23
C SER A 220 4.45 29.05 -4.20
N GLY A 221 5.18 27.98 -4.51
CA GLY A 221 5.25 26.79 -3.68
C GLY A 221 4.04 25.87 -3.83
N ALA A 222 3.91 24.89 -2.94
CA ALA A 222 2.75 24.02 -2.84
C ALA A 222 2.73 23.29 -1.49
N LEU A 223 1.60 23.32 -0.79
CA LEU A 223 1.43 22.56 0.46
C LEU A 223 0.71 21.25 0.19
N GLY A 224 1.12 20.19 0.88
CA GLY A 224 0.49 18.89 0.74
C GLY A 224 0.57 18.32 -0.68
N VAL A 225 1.79 18.09 -1.18
CA VAL A 225 2.02 17.45 -2.49
C VAL A 225 2.55 16.02 -2.30
N THR A 226 2.05 15.08 -3.11
CA THR A 226 2.50 13.68 -3.15
C THR A 226 2.65 13.24 -4.59
N VAL A 227 3.83 12.72 -4.94
CA VAL A 227 4.13 12.08 -6.24
C VAL A 227 4.43 10.61 -5.99
N SER A 228 3.60 9.68 -6.46
CA SER A 228 3.65 8.27 -6.08
C SER A 228 3.63 7.26 -7.24
N ASN A 229 4.25 6.10 -7.02
CA ASN A 229 4.14 4.91 -7.88
C ASN A 229 4.45 5.16 -9.38
N SER A 230 5.18 6.23 -9.67
CA SER A 230 5.30 6.80 -11.01
C SER A 230 6.62 6.43 -11.69
N ASP A 231 6.61 6.37 -13.02
CA ASP A 231 7.76 5.97 -13.84
C ASP A 231 8.33 7.19 -14.58
N PHE A 232 9.48 7.66 -14.08
CA PHE A 232 10.21 8.80 -14.61
C PHE A 232 11.40 8.31 -15.44
N ASP A 233 11.08 7.98 -16.69
CA ASP A 233 12.01 7.45 -17.68
C ASP A 233 12.70 8.60 -18.44
N GLY A 234 13.92 8.88 -18.02
CA GLY A 234 14.81 9.87 -18.58
C GLY A 234 15.53 9.43 -19.86
N THR A 235 15.27 8.22 -20.37
CA THR A 235 15.92 7.72 -21.59
C THR A 235 15.62 8.63 -22.78
N THR A 236 16.64 9.37 -23.25
CA THR A 236 16.46 10.42 -24.25
C THR A 236 17.57 10.43 -25.29
N LYS A 237 17.18 10.65 -26.55
CA LYS A 237 18.12 10.98 -27.62
C LYS A 237 18.80 12.36 -27.40
N TYR A 238 18.15 13.22 -26.62
CA TYR A 238 18.48 14.63 -26.42
C TYR A 238 18.80 14.90 -24.94
N SER A 239 20.08 14.83 -24.57
CA SER A 239 20.55 14.85 -23.17
C SER A 239 21.47 16.04 -22.91
N SER A 240 21.20 16.84 -21.88
CA SER A 240 22.08 17.95 -21.48
C SER A 240 23.46 17.50 -20.99
N SER A 241 23.59 16.22 -20.60
CA SER A 241 24.82 15.50 -20.21
C SER A 241 25.57 14.84 -21.38
N CYS A 242 24.90 14.64 -22.53
CA CYS A 242 25.44 13.98 -23.74
C CYS A 242 25.82 12.50 -23.57
N ASP A 243 24.92 11.72 -22.97
CA ASP A 243 25.09 10.30 -22.63
C ASP A 243 23.75 9.53 -22.66
N GLY A 244 22.69 10.15 -23.20
CA GLY A 244 21.36 9.54 -23.28
C GLY A 244 20.46 9.83 -22.09
N HIS A 245 20.97 10.51 -21.06
CA HIS A 245 20.28 10.66 -19.79
C HIS A 245 19.66 12.05 -19.61
N HIS A 246 18.47 12.13 -19.03
CA HIS A 246 17.75 13.39 -18.82
C HIS A 246 18.22 14.12 -17.57
N TYR A 247 18.50 15.43 -17.71
CA TYR A 247 19.03 16.24 -16.60
C TYR A 247 17.93 16.91 -15.75
N TRP A 248 16.70 16.91 -16.24
CA TRP A 248 15.62 17.78 -15.75
C TRP A 248 14.48 16.94 -15.18
N GLY A 249 14.75 16.20 -14.10
CA GLY A 249 13.72 15.46 -13.39
C GLY A 249 12.76 16.39 -12.65
N PHE A 250 13.19 16.84 -11.47
CA PHE A 250 12.36 17.51 -10.49
C PHE A 250 12.97 18.84 -10.04
N ILE A 251 12.16 19.90 -10.02
CA ILE A 251 12.44 21.11 -9.23
C ILE A 251 11.39 21.19 -8.12
N VAL A 252 11.84 21.30 -6.87
CA VAL A 252 11.00 21.66 -5.73
C VAL A 252 11.47 23.01 -5.19
N THR A 253 10.73 24.07 -5.53
CA THR A 253 10.97 25.45 -5.07
C THR A 253 9.73 26.06 -4.41
N GLY A 254 9.82 27.32 -4.01
CA GLY A 254 8.69 28.14 -3.55
C GLY A 254 8.72 28.53 -2.08
N ALA A 255 7.94 29.57 -1.75
CA ALA A 255 7.98 30.24 -0.45
C ALA A 255 7.68 29.30 0.74
N LYS A 256 6.69 28.42 0.60
CA LYS A 256 6.49 27.30 1.51
C LYS A 256 6.03 26.08 0.71
N THR A 257 6.77 24.99 0.84
CA THR A 257 6.59 23.81 -0.01
C THR A 257 6.77 22.51 0.77
N GLU A 258 5.84 21.59 0.59
CA GLU A 258 5.70 20.34 1.36
C GLU A 258 5.43 19.19 0.39
N VAL A 259 6.49 18.42 0.05
CA VAL A 259 6.42 17.42 -1.02
C VAL A 259 6.86 16.05 -0.53
N THR A 260 6.06 15.06 -0.88
CA THR A 260 6.34 13.63 -0.85
C THR A 260 6.72 13.15 -2.26
N LEU A 261 7.82 12.39 -2.41
CA LEU A 261 8.26 11.79 -3.68
C LEU A 261 8.50 10.28 -3.52
N VAL A 262 7.46 9.47 -3.73
CA VAL A 262 7.38 8.07 -3.27
C VAL A 262 7.28 6.95 -4.32
N GLY A 263 8.07 5.89 -4.19
CA GLY A 263 7.82 4.61 -4.89
C GLY A 263 7.94 4.75 -6.38
N ASN A 264 8.74 5.73 -6.80
CA ASN A 264 8.90 6.04 -8.20
C ASN A 264 10.12 5.29 -8.73
N ALA A 265 10.00 4.75 -9.94
CA ALA A 265 11.16 4.43 -10.73
C ALA A 265 11.70 5.76 -11.30
N ILE A 266 12.96 6.09 -11.02
CA ILE A 266 13.59 7.34 -11.48
C ILE A 266 14.91 6.98 -12.16
N HIS A 267 14.91 6.94 -13.49
CA HIS A 267 15.99 6.27 -14.23
C HIS A 267 16.32 6.90 -15.58
N GLY A 268 17.49 6.56 -16.12
CA GLY A 268 18.05 7.24 -17.29
C GLY A 268 18.31 8.73 -17.03
N MET A 269 18.75 9.08 -15.81
CA MET A 269 18.84 10.47 -15.32
C MET A 269 20.29 10.97 -15.20
N SER A 270 20.53 12.28 -15.27
CA SER A 270 21.87 12.86 -15.09
C SER A 270 21.92 14.07 -14.14
N GLY A 271 20.78 14.45 -13.57
CA GLY A 271 20.68 15.51 -12.58
C GLY A 271 19.30 15.61 -11.96
N ARG A 272 19.18 16.50 -10.97
CA ARG A 272 17.90 17.00 -10.44
C ARG A 272 16.88 15.90 -10.16
N SER A 273 17.31 14.84 -9.49
CA SER A 273 16.48 13.69 -9.16
C SER A 273 16.45 13.45 -7.64
N PRO A 274 15.95 14.42 -6.83
CA PRO A 274 15.38 15.73 -7.16
C PRO A 274 16.33 16.94 -6.94
N LYS A 275 16.04 18.13 -7.51
CA LYS A 275 16.58 19.43 -7.01
C LYS A 275 15.60 20.10 -6.04
N ILE A 276 16.11 20.61 -4.92
CA ILE A 276 15.32 21.15 -3.80
C ILE A 276 15.97 22.41 -3.23
N GLY A 277 15.18 23.44 -2.91
CA GLY A 277 15.66 24.64 -2.19
C GLY A 277 16.35 25.70 -3.07
N GLY A 278 17.12 26.59 -2.45
CA GLY A 278 17.94 27.61 -3.13
C GLY A 278 17.49 29.07 -2.97
N SER A 279 16.77 29.43 -1.90
CA SER A 279 16.51 30.82 -1.50
C SER A 279 16.24 30.91 0.01
N GLU A 280 16.65 32.00 0.66
CA GLU A 280 16.53 32.22 2.12
C GLU A 280 15.07 32.35 2.59
N ASP A 281 14.21 32.95 1.76
CA ASP A 281 12.80 33.18 2.07
C ASP A 281 11.96 31.90 2.07
N ASN A 282 12.44 30.83 1.42
CA ASN A 282 11.70 29.58 1.28
C ASN A 282 11.68 28.77 2.60
N VAL A 283 10.66 27.94 2.80
CA VAL A 283 10.69 26.78 3.71
C VAL A 283 10.24 25.56 2.92
N ILE A 284 11.17 24.68 2.56
CA ILE A 284 10.86 23.50 1.76
C ILE A 284 11.16 22.25 2.57
N ALA A 285 10.10 21.56 3.00
CA ALA A 285 10.21 20.19 3.50
C ALA A 285 9.96 19.24 2.34
N VAL A 286 11.02 18.66 1.79
CA VAL A 286 10.86 17.48 0.93
C VAL A 286 11.10 16.25 1.75
N HIS A 287 10.22 15.32 1.48
CA HIS A 287 10.38 13.95 1.80
C HIS A 287 10.44 13.10 0.53
N ALA A 288 11.59 12.48 0.27
CA ALA A 288 11.77 11.53 -0.82
C ALA A 288 11.72 10.10 -0.29
N VAL A 289 11.24 9.13 -1.08
CA VAL A 289 10.77 7.85 -0.55
C VAL A 289 10.59 6.67 -1.51
N ASN A 290 10.92 5.45 -1.06
CA ASN A 290 10.81 4.15 -1.76
C ASN A 290 11.41 4.11 -3.18
N ASN A 291 12.08 5.18 -3.63
CA ASN A 291 12.38 5.33 -5.04
C ASN A 291 13.47 4.36 -5.40
N TYR A 292 13.26 3.64 -6.49
CA TYR A 292 14.32 2.94 -7.16
C TYR A 292 14.95 3.94 -8.13
N VAL A 293 16.00 4.60 -7.65
CA VAL A 293 16.79 5.55 -8.44
C VAL A 293 17.91 4.76 -9.09
N TYR A 294 17.85 4.56 -10.40
CA TYR A 294 18.84 3.74 -11.09
C TYR A 294 19.31 4.33 -12.42
N ASP A 295 20.44 3.86 -12.94
CA ASP A 295 21.07 4.34 -14.18
C ASP A 295 21.18 5.87 -14.20
N ASN A 296 22.09 6.42 -13.38
CA ASN A 296 22.32 7.86 -13.29
C ASN A 296 23.81 8.24 -13.40
N THR A 297 24.17 8.76 -14.59
CA THR A 297 25.53 9.13 -15.00
C THR A 297 26.05 10.44 -14.40
N GLY A 298 25.20 11.16 -13.68
CA GLY A 298 25.46 12.49 -13.13
C GLY A 298 25.25 12.52 -11.63
N HIS A 299 24.11 13.03 -11.19
CA HIS A 299 23.71 13.06 -9.79
C HIS A 299 22.20 12.91 -9.59
N ALA A 300 21.79 12.48 -8.39
CA ALA A 300 20.40 12.43 -7.97
C ALA A 300 20.01 13.70 -7.19
N PHE A 301 20.24 13.72 -5.87
CA PHE A 301 19.81 14.80 -4.99
C PHE A 301 20.70 16.05 -5.14
N ASP A 302 20.05 17.19 -5.37
CA ASP A 302 20.66 18.52 -5.42
C ASP A 302 19.91 19.44 -4.43
N VAL A 303 20.29 19.36 -3.16
CA VAL A 303 19.61 20.03 -2.05
C VAL A 303 20.39 21.27 -1.65
N SER A 304 19.77 22.44 -1.80
CA SER A 304 20.36 23.74 -1.46
C SER A 304 19.71 24.37 -0.24
N GLN A 305 20.21 25.54 0.16
CA GLN A 305 19.70 26.37 1.28
C GLN A 305 18.17 26.37 1.39
N ARG A 306 17.67 26.17 2.62
CA ARG A 306 16.23 26.05 2.99
C ARG A 306 15.46 24.89 2.35
N GLY A 307 16.12 24.06 1.54
CA GLY A 307 15.72 22.67 1.34
C GLY A 307 16.06 21.86 2.58
N TYR A 308 15.03 21.43 3.30
CA TYR A 308 15.10 20.49 4.40
C TYR A 308 14.62 19.15 3.85
N VAL A 309 15.57 18.25 3.65
CA VAL A 309 15.33 17.07 2.83
C VAL A 309 15.58 15.85 3.65
N LEU A 310 14.53 15.08 3.76
CA LEU A 310 14.59 13.75 4.29
C LEU A 310 14.28 12.71 3.23
N ALA A 311 14.85 11.53 3.44
CA ALA A 311 14.32 10.26 3.02
C ALA A 311 14.61 9.18 4.17
N GLU A 312 14.39 7.86 4.05
CA GLU A 312 14.89 6.67 4.84
C GLU A 312 14.46 5.32 4.21
N GLY A 313 15.14 4.71 3.21
CA GLY A 313 14.60 3.62 2.35
C GLY A 313 14.60 3.58 0.78
N ASN A 314 15.11 4.56 0.00
CA ASN A 314 15.33 4.38 -1.46
C ASN A 314 16.39 3.30 -1.75
N TYR A 315 16.31 2.67 -2.93
CA TYR A 315 17.39 1.88 -3.52
C TYR A 315 18.10 2.70 -4.59
N PHE A 316 19.43 2.79 -4.52
CA PHE A 316 20.28 3.42 -5.54
C PHE A 316 21.06 2.34 -6.30
N ASP A 317 20.91 2.27 -7.62
CA ASP A 317 21.64 1.33 -8.47
C ASP A 317 22.35 2.04 -9.64
N SER A 318 23.67 1.91 -9.73
CA SER A 318 24.46 2.57 -10.78
C SER A 318 24.29 4.10 -10.79
N VAL A 319 24.05 4.70 -9.61
CA VAL A 319 23.90 6.16 -9.42
C VAL A 319 25.23 6.76 -8.98
N LYS A 320 25.88 7.46 -9.90
CA LYS A 320 27.25 7.98 -9.72
C LYS A 320 27.42 8.96 -8.55
N THR A 321 26.41 9.76 -8.24
CA THR A 321 26.45 10.75 -7.15
C THR A 321 25.06 10.92 -6.54
N PRO A 322 24.70 10.08 -5.55
CA PRO A 322 23.39 10.13 -4.90
C PRO A 322 23.04 11.50 -4.30
N ASN A 323 24.00 12.25 -3.76
CA ASN A 323 23.84 13.68 -3.50
C ASN A 323 25.02 14.54 -3.92
N GLN A 324 24.73 15.74 -4.39
CA GLN A 324 25.71 16.82 -4.48
C GLN A 324 26.05 17.36 -3.08
N PRO A 325 27.33 17.71 -2.82
CA PRO A 325 27.73 18.40 -1.60
C PRO A 325 27.51 19.92 -1.73
N ASP A 326 26.31 20.37 -1.38
CA ASP A 326 25.98 21.79 -1.17
C ASP A 326 26.08 22.09 0.34
N PRO A 327 26.91 23.05 0.79
CA PRO A 327 27.17 23.29 2.21
C PRO A 327 25.98 23.89 2.97
N ASP A 328 25.04 24.54 2.26
CA ASP A 328 23.85 25.17 2.83
C ASP A 328 22.60 24.26 2.73
N GLY A 329 22.71 23.17 1.96
CA GLY A 329 21.70 22.13 1.82
C GLY A 329 21.47 21.35 3.10
N ASN A 330 20.23 21.33 3.60
CA ASN A 330 19.85 20.57 4.79
C ASN A 330 19.39 19.17 4.35
N LEU A 331 20.25 18.52 3.56
CA LEU A 331 20.09 17.11 3.19
C LEU A 331 20.62 16.26 4.32
N PHE A 332 19.68 15.69 5.01
CA PHE A 332 19.83 14.63 5.96
C PHE A 332 20.22 13.32 5.15
N VAL A 333 21.18 12.44 5.60
CA VAL A 333 21.41 11.00 5.15
C VAL A 333 21.95 10.07 6.31
N PRO A 334 21.77 8.72 6.36
CA PRO A 334 21.98 7.80 7.52
C PRO A 334 23.40 7.55 8.04
N ALA A 335 23.40 6.93 9.23
CA ALA A 335 24.25 5.80 9.61
C ALA A 335 23.50 4.54 10.13
N ALA A 336 22.50 4.63 11.01
CA ALA A 336 22.16 3.55 11.96
C ALA A 336 20.67 3.39 12.30
N ALA A 337 20.28 2.20 12.81
CA ALA A 337 18.92 1.79 13.22
C ALA A 337 18.20 2.75 14.17
N GLY A 338 18.95 3.63 14.83
CA GLY A 338 18.38 4.68 15.65
C GLY A 338 19.21 5.95 15.67
N ASP A 339 19.50 6.55 14.50
CA ASP A 339 20.06 7.92 14.44
C ASP A 339 19.05 8.99 14.86
N CYS A 340 17.80 8.56 15.01
CA CYS A 340 16.71 9.36 14.58
C CYS A 340 15.78 9.75 15.76
N GLN A 341 15.86 9.08 16.94
CA GLN A 341 14.96 9.07 18.13
C GLN A 341 14.87 10.36 18.97
N ALA A 342 15.11 11.50 18.33
CA ALA A 342 14.76 12.85 18.81
C ALA A 342 13.86 13.62 17.83
N THR A 343 13.66 13.08 16.62
CA THR A 343 13.13 13.81 15.47
C THR A 343 11.63 13.58 15.24
N ILE A 344 11.21 12.31 15.02
CA ILE A 344 9.94 12.00 14.32
C ILE A 344 8.88 10.87 14.80
N GLY A 345 8.78 10.36 16.09
CA GLY A 345 8.48 8.97 16.77
C GLY A 345 9.45 7.60 17.10
N ARG A 346 9.84 6.31 16.58
CA ARG A 346 10.10 5.30 15.35
C ARG A 346 11.05 4.05 15.67
N ASP A 347 11.70 3.41 14.66
CA ASP A 347 12.86 2.42 14.60
C ASP A 347 13.91 2.94 13.54
N CYS A 348 14.59 2.31 12.58
CA CYS A 348 14.99 2.99 11.28
C CYS A 348 15.33 1.90 10.19
N GLU A 349 15.17 2.07 8.85
CA GLU A 349 15.93 1.29 7.79
C GLU A 349 16.59 2.10 6.62
N LEU A 350 17.58 1.51 5.93
CA LEU A 350 18.80 2.13 5.34
C LEU A 350 18.80 2.34 3.82
N ASN A 351 19.82 3.07 3.36
CA ASN A 351 20.32 3.01 1.99
C ASN A 351 20.75 1.60 1.60
N VAL A 352 20.17 1.09 0.51
CA VAL A 352 20.90 0.16 -0.36
C VAL A 352 21.49 0.97 -1.50
N LEU A 353 22.82 0.86 -1.66
CA LEU A 353 23.61 1.48 -2.70
C LEU A 353 24.37 0.37 -3.44
N THR A 354 23.97 0.09 -4.68
CA THR A 354 24.60 -0.88 -5.58
C THR A 354 25.30 -0.11 -6.69
N ASP A 355 26.58 -0.39 -6.94
CA ASP A 355 27.43 0.26 -7.97
C ASP A 355 27.33 1.80 -8.02
N SER A 356 27.03 2.41 -6.87
CA SER A 356 26.69 3.83 -6.70
C SER A 356 27.74 4.59 -5.89
N GLY A 357 27.75 5.92 -6.03
CA GLY A 357 28.59 6.81 -5.22
C GLY A 357 28.11 6.93 -3.77
N THR A 358 28.84 7.66 -2.93
CA THR A 358 28.43 7.92 -1.54
C THR A 358 27.19 8.82 -1.48
N PHE A 359 26.29 8.53 -0.53
CA PHE A 359 25.19 9.38 -0.12
C PHE A 359 25.43 9.76 1.36
N SER A 360 25.43 11.04 1.73
CA SER A 360 25.83 11.48 3.09
C SER A 360 25.20 12.79 3.55
N SER A 361 24.98 12.92 4.87
CA SER A 361 24.39 14.09 5.52
C SER A 361 25.15 15.39 5.25
N ASN A 362 24.39 16.49 5.20
CA ASN A 362 24.82 17.85 5.47
C ASN A 362 23.76 18.59 6.31
N LEU A 363 24.20 19.50 7.20
CA LEU A 363 23.38 20.28 8.14
C LEU A 363 22.28 19.46 8.85
N GLU A 364 22.65 18.26 9.32
CA GLU A 364 21.70 17.26 9.79
C GLU A 364 20.83 17.71 10.96
N ASP A 365 21.34 18.46 11.94
CA ASP A 365 20.52 18.92 13.08
C ASP A 365 19.50 20.01 12.68
N ALA A 366 19.78 20.79 11.63
CA ALA A 366 18.84 21.76 11.09
C ALA A 366 17.74 21.05 10.29
N ALA A 367 18.10 20.00 9.55
CA ALA A 367 17.16 19.08 8.95
C ALA A 367 16.31 18.38 10.03
N LYS A 368 16.91 17.80 11.10
CA LYS A 368 16.19 17.24 12.28
C LYS A 368 15.15 18.22 12.78
N THR A 369 15.57 19.46 13.06
CA THR A 369 14.70 20.48 13.64
C THR A 369 13.51 20.80 12.74
N GLN A 370 13.71 21.09 11.45
CA GLN A 370 12.59 21.44 10.57
C GLN A 370 11.71 20.23 10.21
N ILE A 371 12.31 19.07 9.96
CA ILE A 371 11.59 17.82 9.66
C ILE A 371 10.81 17.33 10.89
N SER A 372 11.25 17.68 12.12
CA SER A 372 10.50 17.41 13.35
C SER A 372 9.15 18.13 13.42
N THR A 373 8.98 19.30 12.78
CA THR A 373 7.73 20.10 12.87
C THR A 373 6.59 19.51 12.07
N TYR A 374 6.89 18.83 10.96
CA TYR A 374 5.92 18.11 10.15
C TYR A 374 5.62 16.77 10.77
N LYS A 375 5.14 16.88 12.01
CA LYS A 375 5.17 15.87 13.04
C LYS A 375 4.29 14.71 12.57
N THR A 376 3.01 15.01 12.43
CA THR A 376 1.96 14.29 11.71
C THR A 376 2.28 13.86 10.28
N GLN A 377 2.73 14.80 9.44
CA GLN A 377 2.62 14.66 7.98
C GLN A 377 3.75 13.84 7.39
N ILE A 378 5.00 14.12 7.82
CA ILE A 378 6.16 13.27 7.50
C ILE A 378 6.35 12.20 8.60
N GLY A 379 5.56 12.30 9.67
CA GLY A 379 5.14 11.15 10.48
C GLY A 379 4.19 10.20 9.74
N GLY A 380 4.01 10.41 8.43
CA GLY A 380 3.07 9.73 7.55
C GLY A 380 3.62 8.72 6.52
N LEU A 381 2.97 8.67 5.32
CA LEU A 381 2.87 7.74 4.11
C LEU A 381 3.62 6.35 4.18
N THR A 382 3.24 4.89 4.18
CA THR A 382 3.50 3.34 4.86
C THR A 382 4.80 2.28 4.83
N VAL A 383 6.07 2.49 5.33
CA VAL A 383 7.57 2.42 4.88
C VAL A 383 8.40 1.36 3.98
N THR A 384 8.16 0.66 2.85
CA THR A 384 8.94 -0.59 2.39
C THR A 384 10.50 -0.81 2.54
N GLY A 385 11.08 -1.86 1.95
CA GLY A 385 12.53 -1.96 1.87
C GLY A 385 13.12 -0.91 0.93
N ALA A 386 14.40 -0.60 1.12
CA ALA A 386 15.23 -0.27 -0.03
C ALA A 386 15.27 -1.50 -0.94
N SER A 387 14.36 -1.50 -1.91
CA SER A 387 14.03 -2.57 -2.85
C SER A 387 14.15 -2.07 -4.30
N LYS A 388 14.35 -3.00 -5.24
CA LYS A 388 14.23 -2.70 -6.67
C LYS A 388 12.75 -2.74 -7.07
N LEU A 389 12.40 -2.01 -8.14
CA LEU A 389 11.04 -1.93 -8.67
C LEU A 389 11.03 -2.37 -10.15
N SER A 390 9.94 -2.99 -10.60
CA SER A 390 9.78 -3.44 -12.00
C SER A 390 9.04 -2.43 -12.84
N VAL A 391 9.75 -1.74 -13.74
CA VAL A 391 9.14 -0.91 -14.81
C VAL A 391 8.44 -1.74 -15.91
N ALA A 392 8.22 -3.04 -15.70
CA ALA A 392 7.61 -3.98 -16.63
C ALA A 392 6.52 -4.85 -15.98
N SER A 393 5.89 -4.35 -14.92
CA SER A 393 4.67 -4.89 -14.32
C SER A 393 3.58 -3.82 -14.28
N ASP A 394 2.32 -4.20 -14.03
CA ASP A 394 1.10 -3.35 -14.11
C ASP A 394 1.01 -2.25 -13.03
N ASN A 395 2.17 -1.89 -12.46
CA ASN A 395 2.41 -1.42 -11.12
C ASN A 395 3.13 -0.06 -11.07
N PHE A 396 3.70 0.38 -12.19
CA PHE A 396 4.54 1.57 -12.29
C PHE A 396 4.31 2.27 -13.61
N GLY A 397 3.94 3.55 -13.55
CA GLY A 397 3.44 4.26 -14.74
C GLY A 397 2.06 3.75 -15.18
N VAL A 398 1.78 3.82 -16.49
CA VAL A 398 0.47 3.44 -17.02
C VAL A 398 0.30 1.93 -17.21
N GLY A 399 -0.78 1.38 -16.67
CA GLY A 399 -1.04 -0.06 -16.68
C GLY A 399 -2.53 -0.37 -16.67
N ALA A 400 -2.87 -1.65 -16.61
CA ALA A 400 -4.16 -2.04 -16.07
C ALA A 400 -4.11 -1.78 -14.56
N LEU A 401 -4.67 -0.66 -14.08
CA LEU A 401 -4.92 -0.49 -12.66
C LEU A 401 -6.17 -1.30 -12.26
N ASP A 402 -6.05 -2.62 -12.36
CA ASP A 402 -6.59 -3.44 -11.28
C ASP A 402 -5.86 -3.05 -9.98
N THR A 403 -6.54 -3.09 -8.84
CA THR A 403 -6.05 -2.37 -7.66
C THR A 403 -4.86 -3.04 -6.96
N ASN A 404 -4.30 -4.10 -7.56
CA ASN A 404 -3.46 -5.08 -6.91
C ASN A 404 -1.96 -5.01 -7.31
N SER A 405 -1.46 -3.79 -7.51
CA SER A 405 -0.37 -3.55 -8.45
C SER A 405 0.97 -3.07 -7.83
N VAL A 406 1.66 -3.89 -7.02
CA VAL A 406 3.15 -3.87 -6.83
C VAL A 406 3.69 -5.26 -6.41
N ALA A 407 4.56 -5.89 -7.22
CA ALA A 407 5.40 -7.04 -6.85
C ALA A 407 6.62 -7.26 -7.79
N GLN A 408 7.72 -7.87 -7.29
CA GLN A 408 8.88 -8.38 -8.05
C GLN A 408 9.40 -9.72 -7.48
N ALA A 409 9.81 -10.66 -8.32
CA ALA A 409 10.44 -11.94 -7.94
C ALA A 409 11.98 -11.81 -7.79
N SER A 410 12.77 -12.69 -7.15
CA SER A 410 12.79 -14.18 -7.07
C SER A 410 13.77 -14.58 -5.91
N GLY A 411 13.97 -15.82 -5.42
CA GLY A 411 13.73 -17.18 -5.93
C GLY A 411 14.56 -18.26 -5.16
N SER A 412 14.14 -19.54 -5.25
CA SER A 412 14.31 -20.60 -4.23
C SER A 412 15.71 -21.12 -3.80
N GLY A 413 15.85 -21.55 -2.53
CA GLY A 413 17.01 -22.32 -2.01
C GLY A 413 16.94 -22.94 -0.59
N GLY A 414 16.15 -24.00 -0.36
CA GLY A 414 16.14 -24.77 0.92
C GLY A 414 17.36 -25.71 1.14
N VAL A 415 17.38 -26.68 2.08
CA VAL A 415 16.31 -27.51 2.67
C VAL A 415 16.77 -28.21 3.98
N VAL A 416 15.88 -28.28 5.00
CA VAL A 416 15.61 -29.35 6.03
C VAL A 416 16.80 -30.23 6.50
N ALA A 417 17.26 -30.26 7.77
CA ALA A 417 16.60 -30.49 9.08
C ALA A 417 16.15 -31.95 9.37
N THR A 418 16.01 -32.32 10.65
CA THR A 418 14.93 -33.17 11.20
C THR A 418 15.08 -33.35 12.72
N SER A 419 13.95 -33.46 13.41
CA SER A 419 13.79 -33.66 14.86
C SER A 419 13.48 -35.12 15.21
N THR A 420 13.44 -35.46 16.50
CA THR A 420 12.33 -36.27 17.08
C THR A 420 12.39 -36.30 18.62
N ASP A 421 11.23 -36.07 19.23
CA ASP A 421 10.90 -36.30 20.65
C ASP A 421 9.98 -37.56 20.75
N SER A 422 9.58 -38.17 21.88
CA SER A 422 9.86 -37.92 23.30
C SER A 422 9.63 -39.17 24.20
N SER A 423 10.00 -39.01 25.49
CA SER A 423 9.31 -39.55 26.69
C SER A 423 9.57 -40.97 27.29
N ALA A 424 9.52 -40.98 28.64
CA ALA A 424 9.01 -42.03 29.55
C ALA A 424 9.79 -43.35 29.86
N ALA A 425 10.78 -43.24 30.76
CA ALA A 425 11.03 -44.08 31.96
C ALA A 425 10.90 -45.64 31.96
N THR A 426 11.96 -46.34 32.42
CA THR A 426 12.05 -46.99 33.77
C THR A 426 13.37 -47.79 33.97
N GLN A 427 14.07 -47.56 35.09
CA GLN A 427 15.17 -48.35 35.74
C GLN A 427 16.26 -49.04 34.87
N GLY A 428 17.53 -48.63 35.05
CA GLY A 428 18.72 -49.31 34.50
C GLY A 428 20.02 -48.90 35.19
N THR A 429 20.53 -49.78 36.05
CA THR A 429 21.61 -49.62 37.04
C THR A 429 23.03 -49.32 36.53
N GLU A 430 23.88 -48.85 37.47
CA GLU A 430 25.37 -48.89 37.51
C GLU A 430 26.21 -47.89 36.68
N ALA A 431 27.24 -47.35 37.35
CA ALA A 431 28.37 -46.62 36.78
C ALA A 431 29.68 -47.37 37.10
N PRO A 432 30.69 -47.28 36.21
CA PRO A 432 31.99 -46.69 36.56
C PRO A 432 32.35 -45.56 35.56
N SER A 433 33.07 -44.46 35.85
CA SER A 433 34.39 -44.26 36.52
C SER A 433 35.57 -44.89 35.73
N VAL A 434 36.78 -44.32 35.58
CA VAL A 434 37.51 -43.26 36.35
C VAL A 434 38.65 -42.57 35.54
N THR A 435 38.94 -41.28 35.84
CA THR A 435 40.25 -40.51 35.82
C THR A 435 41.23 -40.38 34.62
N ALA A 436 41.95 -39.24 34.68
CA ALA A 436 43.38 -38.99 34.32
C ALA A 436 43.76 -38.81 32.83
N ALA A 437 44.77 -38.03 32.44
CA ALA A 437 45.65 -37.00 33.08
C ALA A 437 46.28 -36.15 31.91
N ALA A 438 46.45 -34.82 31.91
CA ALA A 438 47.13 -33.85 32.79
C ALA A 438 48.53 -33.38 32.27
N GLN A 439 48.63 -32.05 32.02
CA GLN A 439 49.75 -31.14 32.34
C GLN A 439 50.99 -30.94 31.40
N GLU A 440 51.60 -29.74 31.55
CA GLU A 440 52.99 -29.31 31.22
C GLU A 440 53.39 -28.98 29.74
N THR A 441 54.15 -27.92 29.39
CA THR A 441 54.41 -26.56 29.98
C THR A 441 55.19 -25.65 28.99
N SER A 442 55.31 -24.35 29.34
CA SER A 442 56.47 -23.45 29.13
C SER A 442 56.44 -22.32 28.05
N THR A 443 56.96 -21.15 28.46
CA THR A 443 57.34 -19.94 27.69
C THR A 443 58.78 -19.55 28.08
N PRO A 444 59.43 -18.53 27.45
CA PRO A 444 59.59 -17.24 28.17
C PRO A 444 59.71 -15.94 27.33
N VAL A 445 59.73 -14.81 28.06
CA VAL A 445 59.65 -13.35 27.72
C VAL A 445 60.98 -12.74 27.16
N THR A 446 61.16 -11.45 26.74
CA THR A 446 60.72 -10.16 27.35
C THR A 446 61.00 -8.89 26.49
N THR A 447 60.17 -7.82 26.63
CA THR A 447 60.45 -6.34 26.43
C THR A 447 60.75 -5.76 25.03
N ALA A 448 60.52 -4.46 24.70
CA ALA A 448 60.30 -3.26 25.54
C ALA A 448 59.29 -2.20 24.96
N LEU A 449 58.97 -1.17 25.76
CA LEU A 449 58.13 0.04 25.53
C LEU A 449 58.91 1.29 26.08
N PRO A 450 58.50 2.58 25.96
CA PRO A 450 57.16 3.22 26.00
C PRO A 450 56.78 3.89 24.65
N SER A 451 55.84 4.84 24.45
CA SER A 451 55.13 5.85 25.30
C SER A 451 53.90 6.38 24.49
N THR A 452 52.86 7.06 24.99
CA THR A 452 52.31 7.41 26.34
C THR A 452 50.87 7.96 26.16
N ASP A 453 50.08 8.02 27.25
CA ASP A 453 48.81 8.77 27.41
C ASP A 453 47.61 8.37 26.53
N SER A 454 46.32 8.50 26.91
CA SER A 454 45.61 8.65 28.21
C SER A 454 44.08 8.63 27.92
N SER A 455 43.12 8.22 28.76
CA SER A 455 43.07 7.43 30.01
C SER A 455 41.58 7.15 30.34
N ALA A 456 41.21 6.00 30.96
CA ALA A 456 39.80 5.53 30.99
C ALA A 456 39.08 5.56 32.36
N SER A 457 37.82 6.02 32.36
CA SER A 457 36.74 5.86 33.37
C SER A 457 35.41 6.30 32.71
N ALA A 458 34.30 5.54 32.67
CA ALA A 458 33.41 5.08 33.75
C ALA A 458 32.77 6.24 34.54
N ALA A 459 31.45 6.37 34.75
CA ALA A 459 30.25 5.56 34.40
C ALA A 459 29.08 6.52 33.98
N THR A 460 27.77 6.22 33.84
CA THR A 460 26.77 5.40 34.61
C THR A 460 25.51 5.06 33.78
N ASP A 461 24.57 4.32 34.39
CA ASP A 461 23.19 3.90 34.04
C ASP A 461 22.23 5.02 33.48
N ALA A 462 20.99 4.76 32.99
CA ALA A 462 20.06 3.67 33.34
C ALA A 462 18.89 3.36 32.36
N SER A 463 18.39 2.11 32.50
CA SER A 463 16.99 1.62 32.49
C SER A 463 16.02 1.88 31.31
N SER A 464 15.49 0.76 30.82
CA SER A 464 14.19 0.55 30.19
C SER A 464 12.97 1.03 31.00
N ALA A 465 11.81 1.13 30.33
CA ALA A 465 10.49 1.17 30.97
C ALA A 465 9.47 0.35 30.16
N HIS A 466 8.69 -0.51 30.85
CA HIS A 466 7.37 -0.93 30.36
C HIS A 466 6.38 0.24 30.51
N GLU A 467 5.33 0.28 29.69
CA GLU A 467 4.05 0.84 30.12
C GLU A 467 3.01 -0.30 30.09
N SER A 468 2.42 -0.59 31.26
CA SER A 468 1.51 -1.72 31.49
C SER A 468 0.07 -1.23 31.59
N ALA A 469 -0.90 -2.12 31.37
CA ALA A 469 -2.32 -1.79 31.45
C ALA A 469 -2.73 -1.18 32.81
N SER A 470 -3.54 -0.12 32.76
CA SER A 470 -4.25 0.44 33.92
C SER A 470 -5.72 0.64 33.60
N THR A 471 -6.59 -0.04 34.34
CA THR A 471 -8.05 0.05 34.20
C THR A 471 -8.64 1.15 35.09
N GLU A 472 -9.36 2.11 34.52
CA GLU A 472 -10.48 2.76 35.20
C GLU A 472 -11.52 3.23 34.16
N ALA A 473 -12.80 3.24 34.51
CA ALA A 473 -13.90 3.54 33.60
C ALA A 473 -14.62 4.83 34.02
N THR A 474 -15.02 5.67 33.06
CA THR A 474 -15.90 6.83 33.31
C THR A 474 -16.76 7.12 32.08
N GLU A 475 -17.95 7.66 32.30
CA GLU A 475 -19.08 7.64 31.35
C GLU A 475 -19.09 8.80 30.34
N VAL A 476 -19.77 8.58 29.21
CA VAL A 476 -20.07 9.59 28.18
C VAL A 476 -21.13 10.59 28.70
N PRO A 477 -20.90 11.91 28.62
CA PRO A 477 -21.93 12.90 28.91
C PRO A 477 -22.86 13.08 27.69
N ALA A 478 -23.91 12.28 27.60
CA ALA A 478 -24.98 12.48 26.61
C ALA A 478 -25.78 13.76 26.92
N MET A 479 -26.08 14.57 25.91
CA MET A 479 -26.99 15.72 26.02
C MET A 479 -27.97 15.74 24.85
N SER A 480 -29.27 15.81 25.14
CA SER A 480 -30.35 15.65 24.15
C SER A 480 -31.56 16.54 24.46
N GLY A 481 -32.19 17.06 23.41
CA GLY A 481 -33.46 17.81 23.45
C GLY A 481 -33.32 19.32 23.70
N SER A 482 -34.29 20.16 23.31
CA SER A 482 -35.50 19.87 22.50
C SER A 482 -36.18 21.18 22.04
N GLY A 483 -37.09 21.09 21.05
CA GLY A 483 -38.06 22.14 20.69
C GLY A 483 -37.78 22.81 19.33
N SER A 484 -38.78 23.12 18.50
CA SER A 484 -40.22 23.24 18.77
C SER A 484 -41.10 22.80 17.59
N GLU A 485 -42.24 22.18 17.88
CA GLU A 485 -43.42 22.24 17.00
C GLU A 485 -44.09 23.62 17.11
N ALA A 486 -44.81 24.03 16.05
CA ALA A 486 -46.08 24.78 16.14
C ALA A 486 -46.61 25.16 14.75
N THR A 487 -47.79 24.66 14.35
CA THR A 487 -48.60 25.30 13.29
C THR A 487 -50.07 24.90 13.43
N GLU A 488 -50.97 25.85 13.64
CA GLU A 488 -52.42 25.63 13.67
C GLU A 488 -53.15 26.48 12.62
N SER A 489 -53.93 25.82 11.75
CA SER A 489 -55.30 26.17 11.30
C SER A 489 -55.64 27.56 10.69
N PRO A 490 -56.84 27.75 10.06
CA PRO A 490 -57.83 26.77 9.59
C PRO A 490 -58.31 26.97 8.12
N THR A 491 -59.14 26.01 7.68
CA THR A 491 -60.10 25.94 6.55
C THR A 491 -61.29 26.95 6.65
N PRO A 492 -62.34 26.96 5.77
CA PRO A 492 -62.63 26.26 4.49
C PRO A 492 -63.22 27.16 3.33
N ALA A 493 -63.54 26.60 2.14
CA ALA A 493 -64.91 26.64 1.51
C ALA A 493 -65.04 26.15 0.02
N THR A 494 -65.74 25.02 -0.19
CA THR A 494 -66.76 24.67 -1.24
C THR A 494 -66.67 25.04 -2.75
N THR A 495 -67.01 24.04 -3.61
CA THR A 495 -67.68 24.09 -4.96
C THR A 495 -66.91 24.74 -6.14
N ASP A 496 -67.05 24.33 -7.42
CA ASP A 496 -68.08 23.54 -8.14
C ASP A 496 -67.50 22.70 -9.33
N THR A 497 -68.32 21.97 -10.10
CA THR A 497 -67.92 21.23 -11.36
C THR A 497 -68.76 21.70 -12.58
N PRO A 498 -68.33 21.51 -13.86
CA PRO A 498 -68.80 20.32 -14.60
C PRO A 498 -67.87 19.75 -15.72
N ALA A 499 -68.22 18.52 -16.14
CA ALA A 499 -67.56 17.55 -17.03
C ALA A 499 -67.31 17.93 -18.52
N THR A 500 -66.53 17.07 -19.22
CA THR A 500 -66.94 16.52 -20.54
C THR A 500 -66.24 15.19 -20.95
N THR A 501 -66.95 14.46 -21.82
CA THR A 501 -66.73 13.25 -22.66
C THR A 501 -65.35 13.08 -23.37
N GLU A 502 -64.91 11.93 -23.93
CA GLU A 502 -65.51 10.59 -24.20
C GLU A 502 -64.43 9.48 -24.46
N ALA A 503 -64.86 8.24 -24.71
CA ALA A 503 -64.07 7.08 -25.19
C ALA A 503 -64.62 6.60 -26.58
N PRO A 504 -64.48 5.35 -27.15
CA PRO A 504 -63.90 4.07 -26.65
C PRO A 504 -63.17 3.14 -27.68
N SER A 505 -62.81 1.92 -27.24
CA SER A 505 -62.67 0.64 -28.02
C SER A 505 -61.38 0.46 -28.87
N THR A 506 -60.92 -0.75 -29.26
CA THR A 506 -61.58 -2.08 -29.41
C THR A 506 -60.76 -3.29 -28.89
N GLU A 507 -61.34 -4.49 -29.01
CA GLU A 507 -61.01 -5.81 -28.43
C GLU A 507 -59.73 -6.53 -28.96
N ALA A 508 -59.37 -7.64 -28.30
CA ALA A 508 -58.33 -8.60 -28.68
C ALA A 508 -58.90 -9.84 -29.41
N PRO A 509 -58.03 -10.75 -29.91
CA PRO A 509 -58.15 -12.15 -29.45
C PRO A 509 -56.81 -12.86 -29.17
N SER A 510 -56.89 -14.01 -28.49
CA SER A 510 -55.75 -14.79 -27.99
C SER A 510 -55.08 -15.71 -29.02
N ALA A 511 -53.80 -16.04 -28.78
CA ALA A 511 -53.17 -17.27 -29.25
C ALA A 511 -52.18 -17.80 -28.19
N THR A 512 -52.24 -19.10 -27.89
CA THR A 512 -51.31 -19.79 -26.98
C THR A 512 -50.08 -20.30 -27.73
N GLY A 513 -48.88 -20.08 -27.18
CA GLY A 513 -47.63 -20.65 -27.68
C GLY A 513 -46.63 -20.86 -26.55
N GLN A 514 -46.16 -22.09 -26.38
CA GLN A 514 -45.00 -22.38 -25.52
C GLN A 514 -43.73 -21.98 -26.28
N ILE A 515 -42.80 -21.30 -25.62
CA ILE A 515 -41.45 -21.03 -26.15
C ILE A 515 -40.43 -21.62 -25.19
N GLN A 516 -39.39 -22.23 -25.75
CA GLN A 516 -38.35 -22.94 -25.01
C GLN A 516 -37.34 -21.98 -24.37
N THR A 517 -36.72 -22.45 -23.29
CA THR A 517 -35.56 -21.81 -22.65
C THR A 517 -34.37 -21.71 -23.60
N SER A 518 -33.78 -20.52 -23.71
CA SER A 518 -32.42 -20.31 -24.21
C SER A 518 -31.67 -19.42 -23.22
N THR A 519 -30.71 -19.99 -22.51
CA THR A 519 -29.92 -19.32 -21.47
C THR A 519 -28.83 -18.44 -22.06
N SER A 520 -28.89 -17.13 -21.80
CA SER A 520 -27.71 -16.25 -21.84
C SER A 520 -27.00 -16.33 -20.49
N THR A 521 -25.70 -16.60 -20.48
CA THR A 521 -24.87 -16.63 -19.27
C THR A 521 -24.77 -15.26 -18.63
N SER A 522 -25.24 -15.13 -17.40
CA SER A 522 -25.02 -13.96 -16.54
C SER A 522 -23.59 -13.97 -16.00
N SER A 523 -22.88 -12.83 -16.07
CA SER A 523 -21.81 -12.53 -15.12
C SER A 523 -22.39 -12.51 -13.70
N SER A 524 -21.69 -13.11 -12.75
CA SER A 524 -22.29 -13.63 -11.52
C SER A 524 -22.41 -12.58 -10.40
N SER A 525 -23.64 -12.10 -10.16
CA SER A 525 -24.00 -11.34 -8.95
C SER A 525 -24.18 -12.26 -7.73
N SER A 526 -23.22 -13.13 -7.46
CA SER A 526 -23.30 -14.20 -6.46
C SER A 526 -21.93 -14.59 -5.94
N VAL A 527 -21.85 -15.01 -4.68
CA VAL A 527 -20.63 -15.57 -4.07
C VAL A 527 -20.05 -16.69 -4.93
N VAL A 528 -18.73 -16.66 -5.14
CA VAL A 528 -17.98 -17.68 -5.86
C VAL A 528 -17.33 -18.63 -4.85
N GLY A 529 -17.47 -19.94 -5.05
CA GLY A 529 -16.95 -20.95 -4.13
C GLY A 529 -17.73 -21.06 -2.80
N SER A 530 -17.05 -21.51 -1.74
CA SER A 530 -17.63 -21.66 -0.40
C SER A 530 -16.54 -21.66 0.68
N ALA A 531 -16.84 -21.05 1.83
CA ALA A 531 -15.96 -21.05 3.00
C ALA A 531 -15.46 -22.46 3.38
N THR A 532 -14.18 -22.56 3.71
CA THR A 532 -13.53 -23.79 4.23
C THR A 532 -12.98 -23.55 5.64
N GLY A 533 -12.23 -24.50 6.20
CA GLY A 533 -11.61 -24.36 7.52
C GLY A 533 -12.59 -24.02 8.63
N PHE A 534 -12.23 -23.05 9.46
CA PHE A 534 -13.04 -22.64 10.60
C PHE A 534 -14.40 -22.01 10.21
N ALA A 535 -14.52 -21.31 9.09
CA ALA A 535 -15.78 -20.69 8.65
C ALA A 535 -16.68 -21.59 7.78
N ALA A 536 -16.34 -22.88 7.65
CA ALA A 536 -17.06 -23.81 6.79
C ALA A 536 -18.57 -23.87 7.11
N GLY A 537 -19.41 -23.56 6.11
CA GLY A 537 -20.87 -23.47 6.25
C GLY A 537 -21.43 -22.06 6.41
N THR A 538 -20.58 -21.02 6.44
CA THR A 538 -21.02 -19.60 6.34
C THR A 538 -21.76 -19.35 5.02
N THR A 539 -22.90 -18.64 5.07
CA THR A 539 -23.75 -18.33 3.90
C THR A 539 -23.89 -16.85 3.59
N GLY A 540 -23.49 -15.96 4.52
CA GLY A 540 -23.72 -14.52 4.39
C GLY A 540 -25.21 -14.20 4.27
N GLY A 541 -25.56 -13.33 3.32
CA GLY A 541 -26.95 -13.03 2.95
C GLY A 541 -27.70 -14.17 2.24
N GLY A 542 -27.04 -15.28 1.95
CA GLY A 542 -27.63 -16.45 1.29
C GLY A 542 -28.16 -16.12 -0.12
N ASN A 543 -29.43 -16.42 -0.36
CA ASN A 543 -30.09 -16.26 -1.66
C ASN A 543 -31.00 -15.02 -1.74
N THR A 544 -30.79 -13.98 -0.92
CA THR A 544 -31.52 -12.72 -1.08
C THR A 544 -31.18 -12.07 -2.43
N GLU A 545 -32.16 -11.40 -3.05
CA GLU A 545 -31.96 -10.63 -4.27
C GLU A 545 -30.87 -9.56 -4.09
N PRO A 546 -29.85 -9.51 -4.98
CA PRO A 546 -28.75 -8.56 -4.86
C PRO A 546 -29.19 -7.09 -4.87
N VAL A 547 -28.72 -6.33 -3.88
CA VAL A 547 -28.83 -4.87 -3.86
C VAL A 547 -27.52 -4.26 -4.36
N PHE A 548 -27.65 -3.23 -5.19
CA PHE A 548 -26.54 -2.45 -5.74
C PHE A 548 -26.60 -1.07 -5.08
N PRO A 549 -25.90 -0.84 -3.94
CA PRO A 549 -25.77 0.50 -3.39
C PRO A 549 -25.04 1.38 -4.39
N THR A 550 -25.27 2.69 -4.30
CA THR A 550 -24.72 3.66 -5.24
C THR A 550 -24.16 4.89 -4.53
N THR A 551 -24.60 5.12 -3.29
CA THR A 551 -24.04 6.11 -2.35
C THR A 551 -23.50 5.43 -1.09
N ILE A 552 -22.54 6.07 -0.42
CA ILE A 552 -22.01 5.64 0.89
C ILE A 552 -23.10 5.39 1.94
N LYS A 553 -24.21 6.14 1.85
CA LYS A 553 -25.36 6.03 2.75
C LYS A 553 -26.19 4.78 2.48
N GLU A 554 -26.41 4.42 1.22
CA GLU A 554 -27.09 3.17 0.86
C GLU A 554 -26.24 1.96 1.27
N LEU A 555 -24.94 2.01 0.99
CA LEU A 555 -23.99 0.97 1.38
C LEU A 555 -24.00 0.75 2.91
N GLY A 556 -23.82 1.82 3.69
CA GLY A 556 -23.89 1.75 5.15
C GLY A 556 -25.24 1.26 5.67
N THR A 557 -26.35 1.60 5.00
CA THR A 557 -27.69 1.11 5.36
C THR A 557 -27.82 -0.39 5.11
N TYR A 558 -27.46 -0.87 3.91
CA TYR A 558 -27.54 -2.30 3.57
C TYR A 558 -26.54 -3.17 4.35
N LEU A 559 -25.43 -2.62 4.83
CA LEU A 559 -24.50 -3.35 5.68
C LEU A 559 -24.92 -3.40 7.16
N SER A 560 -25.60 -2.36 7.67
CA SER A 560 -25.95 -2.27 9.09
C SER A 560 -27.39 -2.66 9.45
N ASP A 561 -28.30 -2.88 8.50
CA ASP A 561 -29.67 -3.29 8.78
C ASP A 561 -29.80 -4.74 9.31
N ASP A 562 -30.99 -5.10 9.82
CA ASP A 562 -31.28 -6.44 10.36
C ASP A 562 -31.64 -7.48 9.28
N GLU A 563 -31.80 -7.07 8.01
CA GLU A 563 -32.27 -7.92 6.92
C GLU A 563 -31.12 -8.74 6.30
N PRO A 564 -31.32 -10.00 5.87
CA PRO A 564 -30.28 -10.72 5.13
C PRO A 564 -30.00 -10.06 3.77
N ARG A 565 -28.79 -9.56 3.51
CA ARG A 565 -28.45 -8.82 2.28
C ARG A 565 -27.33 -9.47 1.47
N VAL A 566 -27.49 -9.45 0.14
CA VAL A 566 -26.37 -9.60 -0.81
C VAL A 566 -26.11 -8.22 -1.42
N VAL A 567 -24.99 -7.61 -1.05
CA VAL A 567 -24.60 -6.24 -1.40
C VAL A 567 -23.49 -6.31 -2.44
N VAL A 568 -23.73 -5.80 -3.65
CA VAL A 568 -22.79 -5.90 -4.77
C VAL A 568 -22.23 -4.52 -5.13
N LEU A 569 -20.92 -4.33 -4.92
CA LEU A 569 -20.19 -3.12 -5.25
C LEU A 569 -19.78 -3.16 -6.72
N LYS A 570 -20.43 -2.32 -7.55
CA LYS A 570 -20.08 -2.14 -8.97
C LYS A 570 -19.10 -0.97 -9.18
N GLN A 571 -18.56 -0.44 -8.10
CA GLN A 571 -17.98 0.88 -8.03
C GLN A 571 -17.18 1.08 -6.73
N GLU A 572 -16.21 1.98 -6.77
CA GLU A 572 -15.60 2.54 -5.57
C GLU A 572 -16.63 3.36 -4.79
N PHE A 573 -16.52 3.29 -3.46
CA PHE A 573 -17.14 4.19 -2.51
C PHE A 573 -16.03 4.96 -1.81
N ASP A 574 -15.84 6.22 -2.20
CA ASP A 574 -14.94 7.10 -1.48
C ASP A 574 -15.62 7.63 -0.20
N PHE A 575 -14.85 7.62 0.88
CA PHE A 575 -15.23 8.16 2.17
C PHE A 575 -14.26 9.26 2.64
N ILE A 576 -13.22 9.60 1.86
CA ILE A 576 -12.31 10.69 2.18
C ILE A 576 -13.08 12.02 2.27
N ASP A 577 -12.82 12.78 3.33
CA ASP A 577 -13.54 13.98 3.78
C ASP A 577 -15.07 13.82 3.96
N SER A 578 -15.65 12.62 3.81
CA SER A 578 -17.11 12.40 3.95
C SER A 578 -17.64 12.68 5.37
N GLU A 579 -16.79 12.49 6.38
CA GLU A 579 -17.01 12.95 7.76
C GLU A 579 -16.15 14.18 8.11
N GLY A 580 -15.30 14.62 7.17
CA GLY A 580 -14.33 15.72 7.27
C GLY A 580 -13.16 15.45 8.21
N SER A 581 -12.08 16.21 8.06
CA SER A 581 -10.92 16.14 8.96
C SER A 581 -11.15 16.72 10.36
N THR A 582 -10.24 16.38 11.28
CA THR A 582 -10.07 16.99 12.62
C THR A 582 -8.60 17.25 12.89
N THR A 583 -8.29 18.14 13.83
CA THR A 583 -6.93 18.39 14.34
C THR A 583 -6.92 18.34 15.86
N GLU A 584 -6.14 17.44 16.44
CA GLU A 584 -6.00 17.27 17.89
C GLU A 584 -4.57 16.90 18.28
N LYS A 585 -4.29 16.57 19.54
CA LYS A 585 -2.91 16.23 19.92
C LYS A 585 -2.50 14.87 19.38
N GLY A 586 -1.26 14.84 18.87
CA GLY A 586 -0.61 13.62 18.43
C GLY A 586 0.51 13.23 19.37
N CYS A 587 0.94 12.00 19.20
CA CYS A 587 2.26 11.53 19.54
C CYS A 587 3.01 11.10 18.28
N ARG A 588 4.30 11.34 18.36
CA ARG A 588 5.34 11.07 17.38
C ARG A 588 6.50 10.70 18.32
N GLY A 589 6.34 9.50 18.93
CA GLY A 589 6.83 8.98 20.23
C GLY A 589 8.31 8.61 20.42
N LYS A 590 8.62 7.36 20.81
CA LYS A 590 9.91 6.66 20.61
C LYS A 590 9.77 5.50 19.61
N ASN A 591 8.54 5.01 19.36
CA ASN A 591 7.99 4.65 18.02
C ASN A 591 7.03 5.83 17.60
N SER A 592 6.92 6.63 16.51
CA SER A 592 7.27 7.15 15.09
C SER A 592 8.62 7.78 14.32
N LEU A 593 9.97 8.12 14.64
CA LEU A 593 11.00 9.16 15.31
C LEU A 593 12.29 8.58 15.08
N ASP A 594 12.42 7.35 15.56
CA ASP A 594 13.68 6.78 15.42
C ASP A 594 14.01 6.68 13.96
N CYS A 595 13.24 7.05 12.90
CA CYS A 595 13.57 6.81 11.47
C CYS A 595 13.73 7.99 10.45
N LEU A 596 13.14 9.20 10.58
CA LEU A 596 13.47 10.37 9.70
C LEU A 596 14.86 10.91 10.12
N ALA A 597 15.81 10.01 10.35
CA ALA A 597 17.25 10.19 10.29
C ALA A 597 17.96 8.96 9.66
N LYS A 598 17.29 8.10 8.86
CA LYS A 598 17.94 7.10 7.98
C LYS A 598 17.81 7.29 6.47
N LYS A 599 17.22 8.37 5.96
CA LYS A 599 17.90 9.32 5.06
C LYS A 599 17.78 9.16 3.54
N ASN A 600 17.28 8.04 3.05
CA ASN A 600 17.27 7.73 1.61
C ASN A 600 15.93 7.53 0.94
N GLY A 601 14.93 6.94 1.60
CA GLY A 601 13.51 7.06 1.27
C GLY A 601 12.36 6.39 2.06
N PHE A 602 11.79 6.95 3.16
CA PHE A 602 10.47 6.64 3.80
C PHE A 602 10.05 7.62 4.94
N GLN A 603 8.84 7.49 5.50
CA GLN A 603 8.26 8.35 6.56
C GLN A 603 7.73 7.57 7.77
N GLY A 604 7.61 8.22 8.93
CA GLY A 604 6.50 8.02 9.88
C GLY A 604 6.03 6.64 10.38
N GLN A 605 5.48 6.63 11.59
CA GLN A 605 4.06 6.29 11.73
C GLN A 605 3.57 6.87 13.05
N ASP A 606 2.99 8.05 12.96
CA ASP A 606 2.43 8.81 14.07
C ASP A 606 1.39 8.02 14.84
N THR A 607 1.05 8.53 16.01
CA THR A 607 0.09 7.91 16.91
C THR A 607 -0.85 9.02 17.33
N ILE A 608 -2.16 8.89 17.09
CA ILE A 608 -3.12 9.83 17.70
C ILE A 608 -2.91 9.75 19.22
N GLN A 609 -2.79 10.90 19.91
CA GLN A 609 -2.41 10.92 21.34
C GLN A 609 -3.55 10.36 22.18
N THR A 610 -3.55 9.06 22.41
CA THR A 610 -4.52 8.41 23.29
C THR A 610 -4.26 8.80 24.76
N ASP A 611 -5.29 8.71 25.60
CA ASP A 611 -5.14 8.97 27.05
C ASP A 611 -4.24 7.93 27.76
N PHE A 612 -4.02 6.76 27.14
CA PHE A 612 -3.34 5.62 27.77
C PHE A 612 -1.88 5.41 27.35
N SER A 613 -1.42 6.00 26.24
CA SER A 613 -0.04 5.89 25.75
C SER A 613 0.66 7.25 25.82
N LYS A 614 1.58 7.48 26.75
CA LYS A 614 2.28 8.79 26.82
C LYS A 614 3.22 8.97 25.64
N CYS A 615 3.36 10.21 25.18
CA CYS A 615 4.40 10.51 24.22
C CYS A 615 5.78 10.50 24.87
N ASP A 616 6.56 9.50 24.47
CA ASP A 616 7.97 9.28 24.76
C ASP A 616 8.90 10.17 23.91
N GLY A 617 8.35 10.88 22.92
CA GLY A 617 8.98 11.95 22.14
C GLY A 617 8.28 13.31 22.27
N THR A 618 8.52 14.20 21.31
CA THR A 618 7.87 15.53 21.24
C THR A 618 6.37 15.42 20.92
N VAL A 619 5.52 16.19 21.61
CA VAL A 619 4.06 16.33 21.37
C VAL A 619 3.75 17.35 20.25
N MET A 620 2.59 17.24 19.57
CA MET A 620 2.18 18.07 18.44
C MET A 620 0.66 18.11 18.23
N ASP A 621 0.23 18.74 17.14
CA ASP A 621 -1.09 18.63 16.55
C ASP A 621 -1.10 17.67 15.32
N VAL A 622 -1.88 16.57 15.40
CA VAL A 622 -2.20 15.66 14.29
C VAL A 622 -3.50 16.02 13.62
N THR A 623 -3.47 16.10 12.29
CA THR A 623 -4.64 16.28 11.42
C THR A 623 -4.91 14.98 10.67
N TYR A 624 -6.16 14.55 10.67
CA TYR A 624 -6.58 13.30 10.05
C TYR A 624 -8.07 13.33 9.69
N ASP A 625 -8.48 12.42 8.80
CA ASP A 625 -9.86 12.24 8.34
C ASP A 625 -10.70 11.48 9.39
N LYS A 626 -11.86 12.01 9.81
CA LYS A 626 -12.70 11.28 10.78
C LYS A 626 -13.27 9.97 10.21
N ALA A 627 -13.45 9.84 8.89
CA ALA A 627 -14.09 8.69 8.28
C ALA A 627 -13.31 7.38 8.51
N ALA A 628 -11.98 7.41 8.52
CA ALA A 628 -11.16 6.21 8.76
C ALA A 628 -11.16 5.73 10.22
N ILE A 629 -11.50 6.61 11.17
CA ILE A 629 -11.64 6.28 12.61
C ILE A 629 -12.97 5.56 12.90
N THR A 630 -13.99 5.79 12.08
CA THR A 630 -15.38 5.33 12.31
C THR A 630 -15.73 4.18 11.35
N PRO A 631 -15.30 2.93 11.60
CA PRO A 631 -15.49 1.83 10.65
C PRO A 631 -16.97 1.52 10.41
N MET A 632 -17.30 1.19 9.17
CA MET A 632 -18.66 0.88 8.72
C MET A 632 -19.14 -0.45 9.31
N THR A 633 -20.19 -0.39 10.12
CA THR A 633 -20.71 -1.57 10.84
C THR A 633 -21.39 -2.55 9.88
N ILE A 634 -20.97 -3.81 9.93
CA ILE A 634 -21.60 -4.94 9.22
C ILE A 634 -22.38 -5.78 10.24
N GLY A 635 -23.70 -5.82 10.06
CA GLY A 635 -24.66 -6.61 10.82
C GLY A 635 -24.65 -8.09 10.44
N SER A 636 -25.61 -8.86 10.95
CA SER A 636 -25.67 -10.32 10.70
C SER A 636 -26.25 -10.64 9.31
N ASN A 637 -25.93 -11.82 8.79
CA ASN A 637 -26.43 -12.35 7.51
C ASN A 637 -26.16 -11.41 6.33
N LYS A 638 -24.90 -10.99 6.16
CA LYS A 638 -24.47 -10.06 5.11
C LYS A 638 -23.50 -10.74 4.16
N THR A 639 -23.71 -10.56 2.87
CA THR A 639 -22.71 -10.78 1.83
C THR A 639 -22.35 -9.43 1.24
N LEU A 640 -21.06 -9.10 1.21
CA LEU A 640 -20.51 -7.94 0.52
C LEU A 640 -19.56 -8.46 -0.57
N ILE A 641 -19.82 -8.12 -1.84
CA ILE A 641 -19.02 -8.61 -2.98
C ILE A 641 -18.75 -7.52 -4.02
N GLY A 642 -17.53 -7.43 -4.54
CA GLY A 642 -17.20 -6.54 -5.66
C GLY A 642 -17.42 -7.18 -7.04
N GLU A 643 -17.76 -6.36 -8.05
CA GLU A 643 -17.82 -6.77 -9.46
C GLU A 643 -16.47 -6.51 -10.15
N GLY A 644 -15.76 -7.58 -10.53
CA GLY A 644 -14.41 -7.48 -11.07
C GLY A 644 -13.48 -6.80 -10.07
N THR A 645 -12.73 -5.79 -10.50
CA THR A 645 -11.83 -4.99 -9.64
C THR A 645 -12.51 -3.76 -9.03
N LYS A 646 -13.80 -3.51 -9.33
CA LYS A 646 -14.47 -2.23 -9.05
C LYS A 646 -14.87 -2.03 -7.60
N GLY A 647 -14.92 -3.09 -6.79
CA GLY A 647 -15.45 -3.04 -5.43
C GLY A 647 -14.45 -2.46 -4.43
N VAL A 648 -14.28 -1.13 -4.40
CA VAL A 648 -13.31 -0.46 -3.53
C VAL A 648 -14.01 0.30 -2.40
N LEU A 649 -13.47 0.23 -1.18
CA LEU A 649 -13.81 1.07 -0.04
C LEU A 649 -12.59 1.95 0.26
N ASN A 650 -12.68 3.23 -0.12
CA ASN A 650 -11.57 4.17 -0.04
C ASN A 650 -11.74 5.06 1.20
N GLY A 651 -10.71 5.19 2.04
CA GLY A 651 -10.75 6.03 3.24
C GLY A 651 -11.54 5.50 4.44
N LYS A 652 -12.18 4.32 4.38
CA LYS A 652 -12.99 3.78 5.49
C LYS A 652 -12.96 2.26 5.59
N GLY A 653 -12.72 1.75 6.80
CA GLY A 653 -12.72 0.32 7.12
C GLY A 653 -14.11 -0.24 7.44
N ILE A 654 -14.17 -1.56 7.63
CA ILE A 654 -15.37 -2.28 8.04
C ILE A 654 -15.22 -2.84 9.46
N LEU A 655 -16.31 -2.86 10.22
CA LEU A 655 -16.39 -3.50 11.54
C LEU A 655 -17.48 -4.57 11.53
N ILE A 656 -17.08 -5.83 11.45
CA ILE A 656 -17.99 -6.97 11.48
C ILE A 656 -18.43 -7.20 12.92
N LYS A 657 -19.70 -6.88 13.18
CA LYS A 657 -20.37 -7.13 14.47
C LYS A 657 -21.29 -8.34 14.44
N GLY A 658 -21.84 -8.63 13.27
CA GLY A 658 -22.80 -9.70 13.07
C GLY A 658 -22.19 -11.09 12.93
N ASN A 659 -23.08 -12.09 13.00
CA ASN A 659 -22.78 -13.47 12.66
C ASN A 659 -23.14 -13.74 11.19
N ASN A 660 -22.56 -14.78 10.60
CA ASN A 660 -22.84 -15.23 9.23
C ASN A 660 -22.58 -14.12 8.20
N VAL A 661 -21.31 -13.79 7.98
CA VAL A 661 -20.87 -12.69 7.11
C VAL A 661 -19.88 -13.19 6.07
N ILE A 662 -20.08 -12.80 4.80
CA ILE A 662 -19.16 -13.04 3.69
C ILE A 662 -18.69 -11.68 3.15
N ILE A 663 -17.38 -11.49 3.06
CA ILE A 663 -16.73 -10.37 2.39
C ILE A 663 -15.89 -10.97 1.25
N GLN A 664 -16.21 -10.71 -0.01
CA GLN A 664 -15.52 -11.31 -1.15
C GLN A 664 -15.13 -10.27 -2.22
N ASN A 665 -13.95 -10.39 -2.83
CA ASN A 665 -13.58 -9.62 -4.02
C ASN A 665 -13.73 -8.08 -3.84
N ILE A 666 -13.26 -7.53 -2.71
CA ILE A 666 -13.23 -6.08 -2.47
C ILE A 666 -11.85 -5.59 -2.04
N HIS A 667 -11.56 -4.32 -2.30
CA HIS A 667 -10.35 -3.63 -1.86
C HIS A 667 -10.70 -2.64 -0.75
N ILE A 668 -9.96 -2.64 0.36
CA ILE A 668 -10.09 -1.66 1.45
C ILE A 668 -8.77 -0.94 1.63
N THR A 669 -8.77 0.38 1.55
CA THR A 669 -7.52 1.14 1.45
C THR A 669 -7.61 2.57 1.96
N ASN A 670 -6.46 3.11 2.39
CA ASN A 670 -6.21 4.53 2.69
C ASN A 670 -6.81 5.11 3.98
N LEU A 671 -6.85 4.31 5.03
CA LEU A 671 -7.41 4.70 6.32
C LEU A 671 -6.38 5.46 7.18
N ASN A 672 -6.37 6.81 7.08
CA ASN A 672 -5.41 7.75 7.72
C ASN A 672 -4.05 7.13 7.98
N PRO A 673 -3.31 6.74 6.95
CA PRO A 673 -2.38 5.66 7.19
C PRO A 673 -1.12 6.11 7.95
N HIS A 674 -1.04 7.42 8.27
CA HIS A 674 -0.03 8.10 9.07
C HIS A 674 -0.15 7.86 10.52
N LEU A 675 -1.30 7.38 10.95
CA LEU A 675 -1.60 7.27 12.34
C LEU A 675 -1.83 5.81 12.63
N VAL A 676 -0.96 5.25 13.47
CA VAL A 676 -1.37 4.27 14.46
C VAL A 676 -2.60 4.87 15.17
N TRP A 677 -3.71 4.13 15.14
CA TRP A 677 -5.08 4.57 15.50
C TRP A 677 -5.85 5.40 14.45
N GLY A 678 -5.25 5.71 13.31
CA GLY A 678 -5.88 6.40 12.17
C GLY A 678 -6.97 5.58 11.47
N GLY A 679 -6.89 4.26 11.54
CA GLY A 679 -7.95 3.33 11.14
C GLY A 679 -7.46 1.89 10.99
N ASP A 680 -8.39 0.93 11.14
CA ASP A 680 -8.19 -0.50 10.87
C ASP A 680 -9.06 -0.91 9.67
N ALA A 681 -8.54 -1.71 8.73
CA ALA A 681 -9.27 -2.07 7.51
C ALA A 681 -10.42 -3.04 7.76
N ILE A 682 -10.16 -4.14 8.47
CA ILE A 682 -11.15 -5.15 8.84
C ILE A 682 -11.11 -5.39 10.35
N GLY A 683 -12.00 -4.72 11.07
CA GLY A 683 -12.28 -5.02 12.47
C GLY A 683 -13.34 -6.13 12.60
N ILE A 684 -13.17 -6.99 13.59
CA ILE A 684 -14.19 -7.96 14.02
C ILE A 684 -14.42 -7.77 15.53
N SER A 685 -15.64 -7.39 15.91
CA SER A 685 -16.06 -7.31 17.31
C SER A 685 -17.57 -7.31 17.43
N GLY A 686 -18.13 -8.28 18.18
CA GLY A 686 -19.53 -8.20 18.59
C GLY A 686 -19.75 -7.12 19.66
N ASP A 687 -21.00 -6.67 19.79
CA ASP A 687 -21.40 -5.76 20.86
C ASP A 687 -21.53 -6.50 22.21
N ASN A 688 -21.22 -5.82 23.31
CA ASN A 688 -21.32 -6.35 24.68
C ASN A 688 -20.55 -7.67 24.91
N ASP A 689 -19.30 -7.74 24.42
CA ASP A 689 -18.43 -8.92 24.47
C ASP A 689 -18.98 -10.19 23.79
N ALA A 690 -19.98 -10.06 22.92
CA ALA A 690 -20.43 -11.17 22.08
C ALA A 690 -19.33 -11.58 21.08
N VAL A 691 -19.09 -12.88 20.95
CA VAL A 691 -18.17 -13.46 19.95
C VAL A 691 -18.92 -13.57 18.61
N PRO A 692 -18.53 -12.87 17.53
CA PRO A 692 -19.09 -13.08 16.21
C PRO A 692 -18.71 -14.48 15.68
N THR A 693 -19.64 -15.10 14.93
CA THR A 693 -19.50 -16.47 14.43
C THR A 693 -19.78 -16.59 12.93
N GLY A 694 -18.97 -17.38 12.23
CA GLY A 694 -19.14 -17.66 10.80
C GLY A 694 -18.82 -16.43 9.95
N ILE A 695 -17.54 -16.14 9.78
CA ILE A 695 -17.05 -15.00 9.00
C ILE A 695 -16.07 -15.51 7.94
N TRP A 696 -16.37 -15.25 6.67
CA TRP A 696 -15.50 -15.58 5.55
C TRP A 696 -15.07 -14.30 4.83
N ILE A 697 -13.77 -14.12 4.70
CA ILE A 697 -13.11 -13.02 3.99
C ILE A 697 -12.31 -13.67 2.86
N ASP A 698 -12.57 -13.31 1.60
CA ASP A 698 -12.04 -14.02 0.44
C ASP A 698 -11.69 -13.10 -0.73
N HIS A 699 -10.55 -13.32 -1.41
CA HIS A 699 -10.14 -12.49 -2.54
C HIS A 699 -10.18 -10.97 -2.24
N VAL A 700 -9.94 -10.56 -0.98
CA VAL A 700 -9.88 -9.13 -0.64
C VAL A 700 -8.48 -8.59 -0.88
N LYS A 701 -8.36 -7.30 -1.17
CA LYS A 701 -7.09 -6.57 -1.03
C LYS A 701 -7.17 -5.64 0.18
N VAL A 702 -6.10 -5.55 0.96
CA VAL A 702 -5.89 -4.46 1.93
C VAL A 702 -4.54 -3.80 1.66
N SER A 703 -4.52 -2.46 1.55
CA SER A 703 -3.29 -1.67 1.33
C SER A 703 -3.35 -0.31 2.01
N SER A 704 -2.20 0.27 2.38
CA SER A 704 -2.11 1.65 2.91
C SER A 704 -3.14 1.97 4.00
N ILE A 705 -3.04 1.33 5.16
CA ILE A 705 -3.92 1.59 6.32
C ILE A 705 -3.12 1.89 7.60
N GLY A 706 -3.67 2.71 8.50
CA GLY A 706 -2.88 3.31 9.59
C GLY A 706 -2.57 2.39 10.75
N ARG A 707 -3.38 1.35 10.94
CA ARG A 707 -3.13 0.34 11.96
C ARG A 707 -3.43 -1.05 11.41
N GLN A 708 -4.38 -1.83 11.93
CA GLN A 708 -4.47 -3.25 11.59
C GLN A 708 -5.12 -3.47 10.22
N MET A 709 -4.54 -4.33 9.38
CA MET A 709 -5.24 -4.82 8.19
C MET A 709 -6.41 -5.72 8.60
N VAL A 710 -6.18 -6.56 9.62
CA VAL A 710 -7.22 -7.36 10.28
C VAL A 710 -7.05 -7.32 11.79
N VAL A 711 -8.12 -7.07 12.53
CA VAL A 711 -8.13 -7.13 14.00
C VAL A 711 -9.37 -7.83 14.54
N THR A 712 -9.18 -8.90 15.30
CA THR A 712 -10.21 -9.37 16.23
C THR A 712 -10.00 -8.60 17.54
N HIS A 713 -11.01 -7.83 17.96
CA HIS A 713 -10.93 -7.07 19.21
C HIS A 713 -11.13 -8.00 20.43
N PHE A 714 -11.15 -7.46 21.64
CA PHE A 714 -11.19 -8.24 22.91
C PHE A 714 -12.40 -9.18 23.07
N SER A 715 -13.47 -8.99 22.29
CA SER A 715 -14.59 -9.93 22.17
C SER A 715 -14.17 -11.27 21.54
N GLY A 716 -13.18 -11.27 20.64
CA GLY A 716 -12.76 -12.43 19.85
C GLY A 716 -13.70 -12.74 18.69
N ALA A 717 -13.40 -13.79 17.92
CA ALA A 717 -14.24 -14.25 16.80
C ALA A 717 -14.06 -15.75 16.51
N SER A 718 -15.14 -16.51 16.54
CA SER A 718 -15.13 -17.97 16.31
C SER A 718 -15.57 -18.30 14.88
N GLY A 719 -15.01 -19.36 14.30
CA GLY A 719 -15.38 -19.77 12.93
C GLY A 719 -15.05 -18.71 11.87
N VAL A 720 -13.83 -18.15 11.90
CA VAL A 720 -13.35 -17.15 10.92
C VAL A 720 -12.47 -17.83 9.86
N THR A 721 -12.52 -17.38 8.61
CA THR A 721 -11.57 -17.81 7.57
C THR A 721 -11.26 -16.65 6.65
N ILE A 722 -9.97 -16.46 6.39
CA ILE A 722 -9.41 -15.46 5.49
C ILE A 722 -8.65 -16.21 4.40
N SER A 723 -9.08 -16.08 3.15
CA SER A 723 -8.53 -16.87 2.04
C SER A 723 -8.27 -16.09 0.77
N ASN A 724 -7.30 -16.56 -0.03
CA ASN A 724 -6.98 -16.03 -1.37
C ASN A 724 -6.77 -14.51 -1.43
N SER A 725 -6.45 -13.86 -0.31
CA SER A 725 -6.48 -12.41 -0.16
C SER A 725 -5.07 -11.81 -0.20
N ASP A 726 -4.99 -10.56 -0.66
CA ASP A 726 -3.76 -9.80 -0.88
C ASP A 726 -3.58 -8.76 0.24
N PHE A 727 -2.62 -9.01 1.12
CA PHE A 727 -2.27 -8.15 2.24
C PHE A 727 -1.00 -7.39 1.89
N ASP A 728 -1.23 -6.31 1.15
CA ASP A 728 -0.23 -5.43 0.58
C ASP A 728 0.23 -4.42 1.61
N GLY A 729 1.29 -4.80 2.31
CA GLY A 729 1.98 -3.89 3.19
C GLY A 729 2.98 -3.00 2.44
N ASN A 730 3.07 -3.03 1.10
CA ASN A 730 3.91 -2.09 0.37
C ASN A 730 3.34 -0.71 0.46
N THR A 731 3.98 0.09 1.30
CA THR A 731 3.79 1.51 1.23
C THR A 731 5.01 2.23 1.82
N LYS A 732 4.79 3.33 2.52
CA LYS A 732 5.69 4.42 2.87
C LYS A 732 6.06 4.98 4.45
N PHE A 733 5.48 5.19 5.78
CA PHE A 733 4.35 5.04 6.95
C PHE A 733 4.43 3.74 7.92
N SER A 734 5.54 3.21 8.44
CA SER A 734 5.59 1.90 9.17
C SER A 734 6.70 1.74 10.22
N SER A 735 6.30 1.21 11.38
CA SER A 735 7.05 1.05 12.64
C SER A 735 8.42 0.35 12.61
N SER A 736 8.68 -0.62 11.72
CA SER A 736 10.02 -1.26 11.59
C SER A 736 11.01 -0.40 10.83
N CYS A 737 10.50 0.58 10.08
CA CYS A 737 11.24 1.50 9.25
C CYS A 737 11.97 0.91 8.04
N ASP A 738 11.63 -0.33 7.72
CA ASP A 738 10.95 -0.60 6.45
C ASP A 738 9.39 -0.67 6.67
N GLY A 739 8.64 -1.03 5.63
CA GLY A 739 7.17 -0.85 5.56
C GLY A 739 6.51 -1.53 4.36
N ARG A 740 6.53 -2.86 4.29
CA ARG A 740 6.79 -3.72 5.43
C ARG A 740 5.91 -3.35 6.61
N HIS A 741 4.66 -3.06 6.32
CA HIS A 741 3.66 -2.61 7.28
C HIS A 741 3.72 -3.47 8.54
N TYR A 742 3.89 -2.85 9.70
CA TYR A 742 4.11 -3.55 10.96
C TYR A 742 2.82 -4.15 11.56
N TRP A 743 1.67 -3.68 11.08
CA TRP A 743 0.37 -3.93 11.70
C TRP A 743 -0.53 -4.76 10.75
N GLY A 744 -0.06 -5.93 10.33
CA GLY A 744 -0.86 -6.84 9.50
C GLY A 744 -2.12 -7.33 10.23
N PHE A 745 -1.93 -8.29 11.13
CA PHE A 745 -3.01 -9.01 11.81
C PHE A 745 -2.82 -8.95 13.32
N LEU A 746 -3.86 -8.50 14.04
CA LEU A 746 -3.91 -8.52 15.50
C LEU A 746 -5.04 -9.45 15.95
N ILE A 747 -4.69 -10.72 16.14
CA ILE A 747 -5.62 -11.80 16.48
C ILE A 747 -5.68 -11.94 18.01
N LEU A 748 -6.64 -11.25 18.62
CA LEU A 748 -6.90 -11.21 20.07
C LEU A 748 -8.29 -11.75 20.41
N GLY A 749 -8.60 -11.77 21.72
CA GLY A 749 -9.93 -11.92 22.28
C GLY A 749 -10.15 -13.25 23.00
N LYS A 750 -11.13 -13.24 23.90
CA LYS A 750 -11.43 -14.35 24.85
C LYS A 750 -11.51 -15.72 24.18
N THR A 751 -12.07 -15.79 22.99
CA THR A 751 -12.04 -16.97 22.13
C THR A 751 -12.00 -16.54 20.68
N THR A 752 -10.92 -16.88 19.98
CA THR A 752 -10.76 -16.65 18.55
C THR A 752 -10.32 -17.93 17.84
N GLU A 753 -10.94 -18.24 16.71
CA GLU A 753 -10.76 -19.48 15.96
C GLU A 753 -10.73 -19.16 14.46
N MET A 754 -9.55 -19.19 13.85
CA MET A 754 -9.32 -18.62 12.52
C MET A 754 -8.50 -19.53 11.60
N SER A 755 -8.92 -19.64 10.34
CA SER A 755 -8.08 -20.19 9.25
C SER A 755 -7.53 -19.06 8.38
N LEU A 756 -6.24 -19.08 8.09
CA LEU A 756 -5.55 -18.22 7.11
C LEU A 756 -5.09 -19.12 5.96
N LEU A 757 -5.79 -19.10 4.82
CA LEU A 757 -5.65 -20.11 3.76
C LEU A 757 -5.30 -19.49 2.41
N GLY A 758 -4.08 -19.71 1.93
CA GLY A 758 -3.71 -19.27 0.57
C GLY A 758 -3.68 -17.76 0.37
N ASN A 759 -3.36 -16.97 1.40
CA ASN A 759 -3.22 -15.52 1.27
C ASN A 759 -1.80 -15.14 0.81
N PHE A 760 -1.68 -14.02 0.11
CA PHE A 760 -0.41 -13.37 -0.18
C PHE A 760 -0.20 -12.25 0.84
N VAL A 761 0.83 -12.38 1.68
CA VAL A 761 1.14 -11.44 2.76
C VAL A 761 2.55 -10.92 2.52
N HIS A 762 2.62 -9.83 1.76
CA HIS A 762 3.86 -9.33 1.18
C HIS A 762 4.19 -7.94 1.69
N MET A 763 5.47 -7.62 1.70
CA MET A 763 5.95 -6.34 2.21
C MET A 763 5.37 -6.08 3.60
N THR A 764 5.67 -6.95 4.57
CA THR A 764 5.29 -6.80 5.99
C THR A 764 6.52 -6.82 6.91
N SER A 765 6.45 -6.31 8.14
CA SER A 765 7.60 -6.37 9.09
C SER A 765 7.25 -6.90 10.47
N GLY A 766 5.97 -7.03 10.78
CA GLY A 766 5.52 -7.47 12.07
C GLY A 766 4.11 -8.01 11.99
N ARG A 767 3.69 -8.66 13.07
CA ARG A 767 2.30 -9.06 13.31
C ARG A 767 1.65 -9.71 12.08
N SER A 768 2.37 -10.60 11.41
CA SER A 768 1.94 -11.26 10.17
C SER A 768 1.94 -12.77 10.32
N PRO A 769 1.14 -13.34 11.27
CA PRO A 769 0.16 -12.68 12.15
C PRO A 769 0.68 -12.47 13.58
N LYS A 770 0.12 -11.52 14.36
CA LYS A 770 0.21 -11.56 15.83
C LYS A 770 -0.99 -12.31 16.40
N ILE A 771 -0.74 -13.25 17.32
CA ILE A 771 -1.77 -14.11 17.92
C ILE A 771 -1.62 -14.11 19.45
N GLY A 772 -2.70 -13.79 20.17
CA GLY A 772 -2.73 -13.78 21.63
C GLY A 772 -1.97 -12.61 22.27
N GLY A 773 -1.62 -12.76 23.55
CA GLY A 773 -0.97 -11.73 24.38
C GLY A 773 -1.79 -11.28 25.60
N THR A 774 -2.96 -11.88 25.85
CA THR A 774 -3.76 -11.68 27.07
C THR A 774 -3.82 -12.99 27.86
N ALA A 775 -3.37 -12.98 29.12
CA ALA A 775 -3.41 -14.16 29.96
C ALA A 775 -4.86 -14.58 30.29
N GLY A 776 -5.29 -15.74 29.77
CA GLY A 776 -6.62 -16.31 29.96
C GLY A 776 -7.52 -16.23 28.72
N ASP A 777 -7.16 -15.42 27.73
CA ASP A 777 -7.75 -15.47 26.39
C ASP A 777 -7.17 -16.66 25.59
N VAL A 778 -7.89 -17.14 24.59
CA VAL A 778 -7.45 -18.25 23.72
C VAL A 778 -7.68 -17.88 22.25
N SER A 779 -6.60 -17.88 21.47
CA SER A 779 -6.64 -17.63 20.02
C SER A 779 -5.99 -18.80 19.27
N VAL A 780 -6.78 -19.53 18.49
CA VAL A 780 -6.35 -20.72 17.73
C VAL A 780 -6.34 -20.39 16.24
N VAL A 781 -5.18 -20.55 15.59
CA VAL A 781 -4.99 -20.20 14.18
C VAL A 781 -4.44 -21.37 13.38
N HIS A 782 -5.07 -21.66 12.25
CA HIS A 782 -4.57 -22.57 11.22
C HIS A 782 -4.08 -21.77 10.02
N ALA A 783 -2.77 -21.67 9.84
CA ALA A 783 -2.16 -20.97 8.71
C ALA A 783 -1.65 -21.97 7.68
N ALA A 784 -2.28 -22.04 6.51
CA ALA A 784 -1.91 -22.99 5.47
C ALA A 784 -1.84 -22.39 4.06
N ASN A 785 -0.85 -22.82 3.28
CA ASN A 785 -0.60 -22.39 1.89
C ASN A 785 -0.48 -20.88 1.63
N ASN A 786 -0.30 -20.06 2.67
CA ASN A 786 -0.03 -18.64 2.48
C ASN A 786 1.39 -18.45 1.89
N TYR A 787 1.56 -17.42 1.08
CA TYR A 787 2.86 -16.95 0.62
C TYR A 787 3.20 -15.67 1.40
N PHE A 788 4.20 -15.77 2.26
CA PHE A 788 4.81 -14.64 2.96
C PHE A 788 6.03 -14.18 2.15
N ASP A 789 6.07 -12.91 1.77
CA ASP A 789 7.08 -12.35 0.87
C ASP A 789 7.68 -11.06 1.43
N ASP A 790 9.01 -10.94 1.34
CA ASP A 790 9.78 -9.76 1.69
C ASP A 790 9.43 -9.14 3.06
N ASN A 791 9.83 -9.84 4.14
CA ASN A 791 9.60 -9.41 5.53
C ASN A 791 10.89 -9.39 6.36
N THR A 792 11.16 -8.28 7.02
CA THR A 792 12.47 -7.93 7.61
C THR A 792 12.42 -7.61 9.11
N GLY A 793 11.28 -7.75 9.74
CA GLY A 793 11.18 -7.85 11.19
C GLY A 793 10.84 -9.30 11.52
N HIS A 794 9.55 -9.58 11.69
CA HIS A 794 9.00 -10.92 11.88
C HIS A 794 7.65 -11.12 11.17
N ALA A 795 7.35 -12.37 10.84
CA ALA A 795 6.01 -12.79 10.41
C ALA A 795 5.15 -13.15 11.63
N PHE A 796 5.24 -14.39 12.12
CA PHE A 796 4.44 -14.83 13.27
C PHE A 796 4.96 -14.21 14.58
N ASP A 797 4.03 -13.67 15.37
CA ASP A 797 4.23 -13.17 16.74
C ASP A 797 3.18 -13.88 17.64
N VAL A 798 3.51 -15.10 18.06
CA VAL A 798 2.62 -15.94 18.87
C VAL A 798 2.93 -15.74 20.34
N ALA A 799 2.04 -15.08 21.08
CA ALA A 799 2.22 -14.77 22.49
C ALA A 799 1.30 -15.64 23.38
N THR A 800 1.28 -15.36 24.69
CA THR A 800 0.45 -16.04 25.69
C THR A 800 -1.00 -16.25 25.22
N GLY A 801 -1.48 -17.50 25.24
CA GLY A 801 -2.83 -17.86 24.79
C GLY A 801 -3.01 -18.02 23.27
N GLY A 802 -1.97 -17.75 22.48
CA GLY A 802 -1.90 -18.08 21.06
C GLY A 802 -1.51 -19.55 20.83
N TYR A 803 -2.24 -20.22 19.94
CA TYR A 803 -2.01 -21.61 19.53
C TYR A 803 -2.09 -21.74 18.00
N VAL A 804 -0.99 -22.16 17.36
CA VAL A 804 -0.86 -22.12 15.90
C VAL A 804 -0.43 -23.47 15.32
N LEU A 805 -1.07 -23.87 14.21
CA LEU A 805 -0.49 -24.80 13.23
C LEU A 805 -0.15 -24.01 11.97
N ALA A 806 1.09 -24.08 11.52
CA ALA A 806 1.54 -23.49 10.25
C ALA A 806 2.08 -24.58 9.32
N GLU A 807 1.37 -24.89 8.23
CA GLU A 807 1.71 -25.99 7.30
C GLU A 807 1.61 -25.58 5.82
N GLY A 808 2.50 -26.11 4.97
CA GLY A 808 2.47 -25.87 3.52
C GLY A 808 2.60 -24.40 3.08
N ASN A 809 3.01 -23.48 3.94
CA ASN A 809 3.24 -22.07 3.59
C ASN A 809 4.59 -21.90 2.88
N TYR A 810 4.70 -20.88 2.03
CA TYR A 810 5.95 -20.47 1.38
C TYR A 810 6.44 -19.17 2.02
N PHE A 811 7.72 -19.09 2.36
CA PHE A 811 8.38 -17.90 2.88
C PHE A 811 9.52 -17.52 1.93
N ASP A 812 9.47 -16.34 1.33
CA ASP A 812 10.58 -15.77 0.56
C ASP A 812 11.05 -14.46 1.20
N SER A 813 12.35 -14.29 1.39
CA SER A 813 12.96 -13.10 1.98
C SER A 813 12.37 -12.71 3.36
N VAL A 814 11.90 -13.69 4.15
CA VAL A 814 11.33 -13.49 5.50
C VAL A 814 12.39 -13.73 6.58
N LYS A 815 12.98 -12.66 7.08
CA LYS A 815 14.08 -12.64 8.08
C LYS A 815 13.77 -13.39 9.38
N THR A 816 12.55 -13.30 9.90
CA THR A 816 12.14 -14.00 11.13
C THR A 816 10.74 -14.60 10.97
N PRO A 817 10.59 -15.81 10.42
CA PRO A 817 9.27 -16.41 10.20
C PRO A 817 8.45 -16.61 11.48
N ASN A 818 9.11 -16.82 12.62
CA ASN A 818 8.49 -16.87 13.96
C ASN A 818 9.34 -16.08 14.97
N GLN A 819 8.77 -15.03 15.55
CA GLN A 819 9.36 -14.28 16.66
C GLN A 819 9.33 -15.15 17.93
N PRO A 820 10.47 -15.43 18.59
CA PRO A 820 10.50 -16.33 19.74
C PRO A 820 9.97 -15.67 21.02
N ASP A 821 8.68 -15.84 21.29
CA ASP A 821 8.05 -15.60 22.59
C ASP A 821 7.91 -16.95 23.34
N PRO A 822 8.46 -17.09 24.57
CA PRO A 822 8.42 -18.34 25.33
C PRO A 822 7.03 -18.73 25.86
N GLU A 823 6.05 -17.82 25.89
CA GLU A 823 4.66 -18.11 26.29
C GLU A 823 3.75 -18.45 25.10
N GLY A 824 4.26 -18.31 23.88
CA GLY A 824 3.60 -18.71 22.63
C GLY A 824 3.58 -20.22 22.41
N ASN A 825 2.59 -20.68 21.63
CA ASN A 825 2.43 -22.09 21.26
C ASN A 825 2.24 -22.19 19.74
N ILE A 826 3.25 -22.69 19.04
CA ILE A 826 3.22 -22.85 17.58
C ILE A 826 3.87 -24.19 17.19
N PHE A 827 3.17 -24.91 16.33
CA PHE A 827 3.62 -26.16 15.73
C PHE A 827 3.96 -25.91 14.26
N VAL A 828 5.23 -26.14 13.92
CA VAL A 828 5.79 -26.07 12.57
C VAL A 828 6.27 -27.48 12.21
N PRO A 829 5.55 -28.22 11.35
CA PRO A 829 5.85 -29.63 11.09
C PRO A 829 7.16 -29.79 10.32
N ALA A 830 7.97 -30.75 10.76
CA ALA A 830 9.24 -31.10 10.14
C ALA A 830 9.08 -32.22 9.11
N ALA A 831 8.04 -33.04 9.25
CA ALA A 831 7.66 -34.09 8.32
C ALA A 831 6.13 -34.18 8.16
N ALA A 832 5.68 -34.79 7.07
CA ALA A 832 4.26 -34.95 6.77
C ALA A 832 3.50 -35.72 7.88
N GLY A 833 4.10 -36.74 8.49
CA GLY A 833 3.43 -37.57 9.50
C GLY A 833 3.08 -36.87 10.82
N ASP A 834 3.63 -35.68 11.09
CA ASP A 834 3.57 -35.03 12.40
C ASP A 834 2.12 -34.64 12.79
N CYS A 835 1.28 -34.31 11.80
CA CYS A 835 -0.14 -33.97 11.97
C CYS A 835 -1.07 -35.15 12.24
N GLN A 836 -0.60 -36.40 11.98
CA GLN A 836 -1.49 -37.56 11.91
C GLN A 836 -2.15 -37.87 13.27
N ALA A 837 -1.48 -37.55 14.38
CA ALA A 837 -2.06 -37.67 15.72
C ALA A 837 -3.06 -36.55 16.02
N SER A 838 -2.66 -35.29 15.87
CA SER A 838 -3.44 -34.10 16.23
C SER A 838 -4.65 -33.91 15.30
N ILE A 839 -4.44 -33.73 14.00
CA ILE A 839 -5.51 -33.40 13.03
C ILE A 839 -5.98 -34.58 12.17
N GLY A 840 -5.24 -35.71 12.16
CA GLY A 840 -5.75 -36.98 11.58
C GLY A 840 -5.52 -37.18 10.09
N ARG A 841 -4.82 -36.23 9.46
CA ARG A 841 -4.17 -36.36 8.16
C ARG A 841 -2.70 -35.98 8.32
N ASP A 842 -1.88 -36.27 7.32
CA ASP A 842 -0.54 -35.72 7.20
C ASP A 842 -0.58 -34.17 7.05
N CYS A 843 0.49 -33.51 7.50
CA CYS A 843 0.77 -32.09 7.24
C CYS A 843 1.37 -31.92 5.84
N GLU A 844 1.32 -30.69 5.34
CA GLU A 844 2.27 -30.25 4.31
C GLU A 844 3.42 -29.45 4.95
N VAL A 845 4.65 -29.64 4.46
CA VAL A 845 5.83 -28.98 5.04
C VAL A 845 6.01 -27.59 4.44
N ASN A 846 6.34 -26.59 5.27
CA ASN A 846 6.60 -25.22 4.81
C ASN A 846 7.92 -25.14 4.01
N VAL A 847 7.98 -24.27 3.01
CA VAL A 847 9.20 -23.99 2.23
C VAL A 847 9.73 -22.60 2.56
N LEU A 848 11.05 -22.48 2.61
CA LEU A 848 11.76 -21.27 2.96
C LEU A 848 12.85 -20.97 1.92
N THR A 849 12.91 -19.70 1.52
CA THR A 849 13.82 -19.12 0.52
C THR A 849 14.34 -17.80 1.06
N ASP A 850 15.67 -17.60 1.10
CA ASP A 850 16.34 -16.40 1.64
C ASP A 850 15.78 -15.88 2.98
N SER A 851 15.25 -16.80 3.78
CA SER A 851 14.47 -16.57 4.99
C SER A 851 15.17 -17.13 6.23
N GLY A 852 14.84 -16.59 7.40
CA GLY A 852 15.31 -17.10 8.69
C GLY A 852 14.70 -18.44 9.07
N THR A 853 15.09 -18.98 10.23
CA THR A 853 14.59 -20.28 10.70
C THR A 853 13.13 -20.19 11.15
N PHE A 854 12.27 -21.06 10.61
CA PHE A 854 10.93 -21.32 11.14
C PHE A 854 10.94 -22.60 11.97
N ALA A 855 10.49 -22.53 13.22
CA ALA A 855 10.51 -23.64 14.16
C ALA A 855 9.38 -23.52 15.19
N SER A 856 8.93 -24.65 15.71
CA SER A 856 7.94 -24.75 16.77
C SER A 856 8.40 -24.09 18.08
N ASN A 857 7.43 -23.63 18.87
CA ASN A 857 7.60 -23.41 20.31
C ASN A 857 6.41 -24.02 21.06
N SER A 858 6.66 -24.61 22.23
CA SER A 858 5.63 -25.28 23.05
C SER A 858 4.76 -26.30 22.26
N GLU A 859 5.41 -27.13 21.43
CA GLU A 859 4.74 -27.98 20.43
C GLU A 859 3.68 -28.93 21.02
N ASP A 860 3.91 -29.53 22.19
CA ASP A 860 2.93 -30.36 22.90
C ASP A 860 1.63 -29.58 23.20
N ALA A 861 1.74 -28.31 23.61
CA ALA A 861 0.59 -27.47 23.92
C ALA A 861 -0.12 -26.97 22.65
N ALA A 862 0.66 -26.61 21.61
CA ALA A 862 0.13 -26.27 20.29
C ALA A 862 -0.66 -27.45 19.69
N THR A 863 -0.07 -28.64 19.61
CA THR A 863 -0.69 -29.84 19.05
C THR A 863 -1.87 -30.35 19.89
N GLN A 864 -1.82 -30.22 21.22
CA GLN A 864 -2.96 -30.53 22.10
C GLN A 864 -4.16 -29.62 21.81
N GLN A 865 -3.97 -28.30 21.73
CA GLN A 865 -5.06 -27.36 21.49
C GLN A 865 -5.59 -27.45 20.06
N ILE A 866 -4.71 -27.54 19.06
CA ILE A 866 -5.05 -27.76 17.65
C ILE A 866 -5.83 -29.08 17.46
N GLY A 867 -5.49 -30.12 18.24
CA GLY A 867 -6.20 -31.40 18.26
C GLY A 867 -7.67 -31.33 18.69
N ALA A 868 -8.10 -30.28 19.40
CA ALA A 868 -9.52 -30.05 19.70
C ALA A 868 -10.33 -29.68 18.44
N PHE A 869 -9.67 -29.11 17.43
CA PHE A 869 -10.26 -28.61 16.17
C PHE A 869 -9.99 -29.54 14.98
N LYS A 870 -9.81 -30.84 15.28
CA LYS A 870 -9.53 -31.91 14.31
C LYS A 870 -10.44 -31.92 13.09
N THR A 871 -11.72 -31.58 13.25
CA THR A 871 -12.70 -31.54 12.15
C THR A 871 -12.46 -30.36 11.22
N GLN A 872 -12.26 -29.16 11.76
CA GLN A 872 -12.05 -27.92 11.02
C GLN A 872 -10.70 -27.95 10.29
N ILE A 873 -9.63 -28.24 11.04
CA ILE A 873 -8.24 -28.15 10.55
C ILE A 873 -7.86 -29.39 9.72
N GLY A 874 -8.25 -30.59 10.16
CA GLY A 874 -8.07 -31.82 9.40
C GLY A 874 -8.96 -31.92 8.17
N GLY A 875 -10.12 -31.25 8.18
CA GLY A 875 -11.03 -31.11 7.03
C GLY A 875 -10.57 -30.09 5.97
N THR A 876 -9.69 -29.15 6.34
CA THR A 876 -9.05 -28.25 5.37
C THR A 876 -8.14 -29.04 4.44
N LYS A 877 -8.31 -28.85 3.12
CA LYS A 877 -7.37 -29.33 2.11
C LYS A 877 -6.17 -28.38 2.05
N VAL A 878 -4.99 -28.91 2.31
CA VAL A 878 -3.70 -28.24 2.15
C VAL A 878 -2.95 -28.89 0.98
N ALA A 879 -2.09 -28.14 0.31
CA ALA A 879 -1.19 -28.60 -0.75
C ALA A 879 0.28 -28.40 -0.35
N ALA A 880 1.23 -28.97 -1.11
CA ALA A 880 2.64 -28.64 -0.95
C ALA A 880 2.89 -27.13 -1.16
N ALA A 881 3.81 -26.55 -0.40
CA ALA A 881 4.14 -25.12 -0.49
C ALA A 881 4.65 -24.73 -1.89
N ALA A 882 4.18 -23.60 -2.41
CA ALA A 882 4.53 -23.10 -3.73
C ALA A 882 4.73 -21.58 -3.71
N GLN A 883 5.70 -21.09 -4.48
CA GLN A 883 5.81 -19.68 -4.83
C GLN A 883 4.78 -19.35 -5.90
N VAL A 884 4.04 -18.25 -5.74
CA VAL A 884 2.94 -17.86 -6.64
C VAL A 884 3.04 -16.37 -6.93
N SER A 885 3.14 -15.99 -8.19
CA SER A 885 3.14 -14.58 -8.58
C SER A 885 1.78 -13.92 -8.31
N ALA A 886 1.80 -12.69 -7.77
CA ALA A 886 0.62 -11.82 -7.76
C ALA A 886 0.04 -11.71 -9.19
N ALA A 887 -1.26 -11.99 -9.30
CA ALA A 887 -2.03 -11.93 -10.54
C ALA A 887 -3.52 -11.96 -10.21
N THR A 888 -4.35 -11.31 -11.03
CA THR A 888 -5.82 -11.13 -10.89
C THR A 888 -6.67 -12.42 -10.96
N GLY A 889 -6.04 -13.60 -10.95
CA GLY A 889 -6.70 -14.91 -10.82
C GLY A 889 -6.06 -15.83 -9.77
N ASN A 890 -5.12 -15.32 -8.96
CA ASN A 890 -4.43 -16.05 -7.89
C ASN A 890 -4.78 -15.50 -6.49
N PHE A 891 -4.73 -14.17 -6.33
CA PHE A 891 -4.94 -13.48 -5.05
C PHE A 891 -5.60 -12.11 -5.27
N GLY A 892 -6.30 -11.62 -4.24
CA GLY A 892 -6.89 -10.27 -4.25
C GLY A 892 -8.07 -10.15 -5.23
N VAL A 893 -8.36 -8.92 -5.66
CA VAL A 893 -9.54 -8.62 -6.47
C VAL A 893 -9.36 -8.96 -7.95
N GLY A 894 -10.42 -9.44 -8.62
CA GLY A 894 -10.35 -9.84 -10.03
C GLY A 894 -11.65 -10.39 -10.62
N GLU A 895 -11.55 -10.99 -11.81
CA GLU A 895 -12.66 -11.64 -12.52
C GLU A 895 -12.85 -13.08 -12.02
N LEU A 896 -13.58 -13.24 -10.91
CA LEU A 896 -13.83 -14.54 -10.28
C LEU A 896 -14.77 -15.43 -11.11
N GLY A 897 -14.20 -16.28 -11.96
CA GLY A 897 -14.92 -17.29 -12.75
C GLY A 897 -15.47 -18.45 -11.90
N SER A 898 -16.48 -19.17 -12.41
CA SER A 898 -17.16 -20.26 -11.69
C SER A 898 -16.33 -21.54 -11.47
N ASP A 899 -15.10 -21.59 -11.98
CA ASP A 899 -14.16 -22.71 -11.90
C ASP A 899 -12.77 -22.24 -11.42
N SER A 900 -12.69 -21.26 -10.49
CA SER A 900 -11.44 -20.64 -10.03
C SER A 900 -10.53 -21.58 -9.20
N VAL A 901 -9.76 -22.38 -9.94
CA VAL A 901 -8.39 -22.83 -9.66
C VAL A 901 -8.12 -23.49 -8.30
N THR A 902 -8.16 -24.83 -8.26
CA THR A 902 -7.18 -25.56 -7.44
C THR A 902 -5.79 -25.38 -8.05
N GLN A 903 -4.80 -24.96 -7.26
CA GLN A 903 -3.39 -24.83 -7.69
C GLN A 903 -2.94 -26.03 -8.55
N GLN A 904 -2.51 -25.76 -9.79
CA GLN A 904 -2.11 -26.79 -10.75
C GLN A 904 -0.62 -26.68 -11.06
N ALA A 905 0.18 -27.57 -10.46
CA ALA A 905 1.63 -27.56 -10.60
C ALA A 905 2.08 -27.83 -12.05
N THR A 906 3.00 -27.00 -12.55
CA THR A 906 3.55 -27.07 -13.91
C THR A 906 4.62 -28.16 -14.03
N THR A 907 4.20 -29.40 -14.27
CA THR A 907 5.12 -30.55 -14.43
C THR A 907 5.82 -30.56 -15.80
N THR A 908 7.05 -30.05 -15.87
CA THR A 908 7.95 -30.20 -17.02
C THR A 908 8.56 -31.61 -17.08
N GLY A 909 7.78 -32.56 -17.60
CA GLY A 909 8.25 -33.93 -17.79
C GLY A 909 9.36 -34.04 -18.83
N SER A 910 10.54 -34.52 -18.40
CA SER A 910 11.57 -35.04 -19.29
C SER A 910 12.07 -36.38 -18.75
N SER A 911 11.97 -37.43 -19.56
CA SER A 911 12.35 -38.79 -19.19
C SER A 911 13.80 -39.06 -19.51
N ASP A 912 14.58 -39.55 -18.55
CA ASP A 912 15.58 -40.58 -18.84
C ASP A 912 15.91 -41.46 -17.62
N THR A 913 16.39 -42.68 -17.87
CA THR A 913 16.48 -43.74 -16.85
C THR A 913 17.89 -43.99 -16.32
N GLN A 914 17.96 -44.23 -15.00
CA GLN A 914 18.94 -45.06 -14.26
C GLN A 914 20.38 -45.18 -14.82
N GLY A 915 21.35 -44.57 -14.11
CA GLY A 915 22.77 -44.86 -14.30
C GLY A 915 23.62 -44.44 -13.10
N ALA A 916 23.86 -45.35 -12.15
CA ALA A 916 24.65 -45.06 -10.96
C ALA A 916 26.15 -45.36 -11.16
N MET A 917 27.03 -44.38 -10.94
CA MET A 917 28.43 -44.63 -10.57
C MET A 917 29.11 -43.37 -10.01
N ALA A 918 30.00 -43.57 -9.04
CA ALA A 918 30.90 -42.56 -8.48
C ALA A 918 32.18 -43.25 -7.97
N PRO A 919 33.25 -42.52 -7.63
CA PRO A 919 33.82 -41.34 -8.31
C PRO A 919 35.26 -41.63 -8.77
N THR A 920 35.89 -40.73 -9.53
CA THR A 920 37.36 -40.75 -9.69
C THR A 920 37.89 -39.33 -9.92
N ALA A 921 38.91 -38.94 -9.14
CA ALA A 921 39.61 -37.67 -9.29
C ALA A 921 40.87 -37.83 -10.15
N THR A 922 41.25 -36.78 -10.89
CA THR A 922 42.58 -36.66 -11.51
C THR A 922 43.05 -35.21 -11.38
N GLN A 923 44.33 -35.03 -11.05
CA GLN A 923 44.95 -33.72 -10.88
C GLN A 923 45.47 -33.15 -12.22
N SER A 924 45.48 -31.83 -12.36
CA SER A 924 46.49 -31.11 -13.16
C SER A 924 46.77 -29.76 -12.50
N THR A 925 48.06 -29.44 -12.31
CA THR A 925 48.54 -28.29 -11.51
C THR A 925 49.15 -27.19 -12.37
N GLN A 926 49.11 -25.95 -11.85
CA GLN A 926 49.94 -24.80 -12.26
C GLN A 926 49.66 -24.24 -13.68
N GLU A 927 49.62 -22.93 -13.89
CA GLU A 927 50.76 -22.03 -13.66
C GLU A 927 50.40 -20.71 -12.93
N THR A 928 51.41 -19.89 -12.61
CA THR A 928 51.24 -18.66 -11.82
C THR A 928 52.32 -17.64 -12.18
N THR A 929 51.95 -16.41 -12.53
CA THR A 929 52.91 -15.31 -12.79
C THR A 929 52.47 -14.03 -12.10
N ALA A 930 53.35 -13.51 -11.24
CA ALA A 930 53.17 -12.28 -10.46
C ALA A 930 53.71 -11.04 -11.21
N PRO A 931 53.31 -9.80 -10.84
CA PRO A 931 53.76 -8.58 -11.51
C PRO A 931 55.22 -8.23 -11.17
N THR A 932 55.85 -7.38 -12.00
CA THR A 932 57.18 -6.83 -11.74
C THR A 932 57.16 -5.31 -11.84
N THR A 933 57.56 -4.62 -10.76
CA THR A 933 57.80 -3.18 -10.73
C THR A 933 59.29 -2.90 -10.93
N THR A 934 59.62 -1.94 -11.80
CA THR A 934 60.97 -1.36 -11.88
C THR A 934 60.88 0.12 -12.22
N GLY A 935 61.66 0.94 -11.53
CA GLY A 935 61.90 2.33 -11.94
C GLY A 935 63.18 2.86 -11.32
N SER A 936 63.89 3.73 -12.04
CA SER A 936 64.81 4.70 -11.44
C SER A 936 65.12 5.85 -12.41
N SER A 937 65.38 7.02 -11.83
CA SER A 937 66.38 8.01 -12.27
C SER A 937 66.36 8.52 -13.72
N SER A 938 65.79 9.72 -13.89
CA SER A 938 66.59 10.90 -14.26
C SER A 938 65.94 12.17 -13.72
#